data_AF-A0A418ATP0-F1
#
_entry.id   AF-A0A418ATP0-F1
#
_cell.length_a   1.000
_cell.length_b   1.000
_cell.length_c   1.000
_cell.angle_alpha   90.00
_cell.angle_beta   90.00
_cell.angle_gamma   90.00
#
_symmetry.space_group_name_H-M   'P 1'
#
loop_
_entity.id
_entity.type
_entity.pdbx_description
1 polymer ?
#
loop_
_entity_poly.entity_id
_entity_poly.type
_entity_poly.pdbx_seq_one_letter_code
_entity_poly.pdbx_strand_id
1 'polypeptide(L)'
;MLPHVGVEDHNETKKAYFLGYVVHKLLMCSLGRLGEDDRDHYGNKRLDLAGPLLGGLFRVLFKKLTKDVKGYLQKCVDAGRDFQLSLAIKSKTISNGLRYSLATGNWGMQKTASKAGVSQVLNRLTYASSLSHLRRLNTPLGREGKQAKPRQLHNTHWGMICPAETPEGQAVGLVKNLALMAYISVGSPQAPILEFLEEWSTENLEEITAQIIPTATKIFVNGNWVGVHREPNELVKTLRSLRRCVDIDAEVSVIRDLMQKELRIYTDAGRVCRPLFIVENNRLLLQKQHVVKLQNHKHTHFRWQNLLTEGVVELIDTEEEEVCMIAMEPKDLRNARSLYTHCEIHPSMILERNKSPHGIGGGSGFMNSEEFEKPTRATCMRLKHGSYHKLDADGLVAPGTRVSGSDIIIGKTSPLPSSDENGLEARHQKRDASTTLRTHENGIIDSVMLTTNAEGFKFTKVRFRNIRIPQIGDKFASRHGQKGTIGMTYRQEDMPFTIEGVTPDIIVNPHAIPSRMTIGHLIECLLGKVSSQTGDEGDATPFTDVTVQAISDTLHSLGYALVGPLFANNNHPFVCRYQRFGNEVLYNGHTGRRLQAQIFIGPTFYQRLKHMVDDKIHSRSRGPVTMLTRQPLEGRAREGGLRMGEMERDCLISHGSANFLMDRLFANSDAYRVHVCDLCGIIAIANLRKMTFECRTCRNKTQISQVHIPYSCKLLFQELMAMSIAPRLFTMGNPNISAVKA
;
A
#
# COMPACT_ATOMS: atom_id res chain seq x y z
N MET A 1 -14.20 -12.52 34.53
CA MET A 1 -15.12 -12.88 33.43
C MET A 1 -15.93 -11.63 33.06
N LEU A 2 -16.15 -11.34 31.77
CA LEU A 2 -16.95 -10.19 31.28
C LEU A 2 -16.59 -8.81 31.89
N PRO A 3 -15.38 -8.27 31.64
CA PRO A 3 -14.92 -7.02 32.28
C PRO A 3 -15.70 -5.76 31.85
N HIS A 4 -16.36 -5.78 30.69
CA HIS A 4 -17.13 -4.64 30.18
C HIS A 4 -18.46 -4.42 30.91
N VAL A 5 -18.99 -5.46 31.58
CA VAL A 5 -20.23 -5.36 32.38
C VAL A 5 -19.97 -4.72 33.74
N GLY A 6 -18.77 -4.93 34.29
CA GLY A 6 -18.34 -4.35 35.56
C GLY A 6 -17.21 -5.14 36.21
N VAL A 7 -16.30 -4.45 36.92
CA VAL A 7 -15.17 -5.08 37.63
C VAL A 7 -15.36 -5.07 39.15
N GLU A 8 -16.35 -4.32 39.64
CA GLU A 8 -16.68 -4.21 41.06
C GLU A 8 -17.40 -5.46 41.59
N ASP A 9 -17.32 -5.65 42.90
CA ASP A 9 -17.79 -6.84 43.61
C ASP A 9 -19.31 -7.02 43.51
N HIS A 10 -20.09 -5.95 43.41
CA HIS A 10 -21.56 -6.00 43.39
C HIS A 10 -22.18 -6.29 42.01
N ASN A 11 -21.38 -6.52 40.97
CA ASN A 11 -21.89 -6.71 39.59
C ASN A 11 -22.14 -8.18 39.19
N GLU A 12 -22.23 -9.09 40.15
CA GLU A 12 -22.40 -10.53 39.89
C GLU A 12 -23.73 -10.86 39.21
N THR A 13 -24.83 -10.23 39.65
CA THR A 13 -26.18 -10.39 39.09
C THR A 13 -26.24 -9.96 37.62
N LYS A 14 -25.73 -8.77 37.29
CA LYS A 14 -25.62 -8.28 35.90
C LYS A 14 -24.82 -9.22 35.02
N LYS A 15 -23.70 -9.74 35.52
CA LYS A 15 -22.88 -10.74 34.79
C LYS A 15 -23.64 -12.04 34.56
N ALA A 16 -24.42 -12.50 35.54
CA ALA A 16 -25.23 -13.71 35.43
C ALA A 16 -26.31 -13.55 34.35
N TYR A 17 -27.02 -12.41 34.33
CA TYR A 17 -27.99 -12.09 33.27
C TYR A 17 -27.34 -12.05 31.89
N PHE A 18 -26.20 -11.38 31.75
CA PHE A 18 -25.49 -11.31 30.47
C PHE A 18 -25.02 -12.69 30.00
N LEU A 19 -24.50 -13.52 30.91
CA LEU A 19 -24.11 -14.90 30.57
C LEU A 19 -25.33 -15.74 30.16
N GLY A 20 -26.46 -15.59 30.87
CA GLY A 20 -27.73 -16.21 30.51
C GLY A 20 -28.20 -15.80 29.11
N TYR A 21 -28.04 -14.53 28.75
CA TYR A 21 -28.31 -14.01 27.42
C TYR A 21 -27.41 -14.63 26.34
N VAL A 22 -26.10 -14.77 26.61
CA VAL A 22 -25.15 -15.43 25.68
C VAL A 22 -25.54 -16.90 25.46
N VAL A 23 -25.88 -17.63 26.53
CA VAL A 23 -26.35 -19.02 26.43
C VAL A 23 -27.67 -19.07 25.67
N HIS A 24 -28.58 -18.13 25.90
CA HIS A 24 -29.83 -18.05 25.17
C HIS A 24 -29.61 -17.86 23.67
N LYS A 25 -28.72 -16.95 23.24
CA LYS A 25 -28.36 -16.78 21.82
C LYS A 25 -27.76 -18.05 21.22
N LEU A 26 -26.85 -18.71 21.94
CA LEU A 26 -26.28 -19.98 21.49
C LEU A 26 -27.35 -21.06 21.28
N LEU A 27 -28.30 -21.18 22.23
CA LEU A 27 -29.41 -22.12 22.12
C LEU A 27 -30.35 -21.77 20.95
N MET A 28 -30.63 -20.49 20.73
CA MET A 28 -31.47 -20.04 19.61
C MET A 28 -30.83 -20.38 18.25
N CYS A 29 -29.51 -20.23 18.11
CA CYS A 29 -28.79 -20.67 16.92
C CYS A 29 -28.80 -22.20 16.78
N SER A 30 -28.54 -22.94 17.88
CA SER A 30 -28.57 -24.41 17.87
C SER A 30 -29.94 -24.99 17.54
N LEU A 31 -31.02 -24.29 17.89
CA LEU A 31 -32.41 -24.66 17.56
C LEU A 31 -32.84 -24.16 16.18
N GLY A 32 -31.98 -23.47 15.43
CA GLY A 32 -32.28 -22.93 14.11
C GLY A 32 -33.29 -21.76 14.10
N ARG A 33 -33.53 -21.12 15.25
CA ARG A 33 -34.41 -19.93 15.36
C ARG A 33 -33.69 -18.66 14.92
N LEU A 34 -32.36 -18.65 15.00
CA LEU A 34 -31.47 -17.60 14.53
C LEU A 34 -30.41 -18.20 13.60
N GLY A 35 -30.01 -17.44 12.59
CA GLY A 35 -28.88 -17.81 11.73
C GLY A 35 -27.53 -17.64 12.42
N GLU A 36 -26.48 -18.19 11.83
CA GLU A 36 -25.10 -17.94 12.25
C GLU A 36 -24.68 -16.51 11.89
N ASP A 37 -23.97 -15.84 12.80
CA ASP A 37 -23.47 -14.48 12.56
C ASP A 37 -22.40 -14.46 11.46
N ASP A 38 -22.51 -13.51 10.53
CA ASP A 38 -21.50 -13.33 9.50
C ASP A 38 -20.26 -12.60 10.06
N ARG A 39 -19.15 -13.33 10.10
CA ARG A 39 -17.83 -12.82 10.51
C ARG A 39 -17.30 -11.73 9.57
N ASP A 40 -17.70 -11.76 8.29
CA ASP A 40 -17.19 -10.82 7.29
C ASP A 40 -17.97 -9.52 7.21
N HIS A 41 -19.17 -9.48 7.80
CA HIS A 41 -19.99 -8.30 8.00
C HIS A 41 -19.18 -7.13 8.58
N TYR A 42 -19.21 -5.99 7.90
CA TYR A 42 -18.39 -4.84 8.27
C TYR A 42 -18.87 -4.14 9.54
N GLY A 43 -20.16 -4.25 9.88
CA GLY A 43 -20.72 -3.81 11.16
C GLY A 43 -20.08 -4.50 12.36
N ASN A 44 -19.60 -5.74 12.21
CA ASN A 44 -18.92 -6.46 13.29
C ASN A 44 -17.43 -6.10 13.40
N LYS A 45 -16.95 -5.12 12.62
CA LYS A 45 -15.55 -4.71 12.54
C LYS A 45 -15.41 -3.26 13.01
N ARG A 46 -14.25 -2.94 13.58
CA ARG A 46 -13.86 -1.58 13.98
C ARG A 46 -12.50 -1.25 13.39
N LEU A 47 -12.29 0.02 13.07
CA LEU A 47 -11.05 0.54 12.53
C LEU A 47 -10.20 1.21 13.61
N ASP A 48 -9.06 0.60 13.90
CA ASP A 48 -8.05 1.18 14.77
C ASP A 48 -7.33 2.34 14.05
N LEU A 49 -7.71 3.57 14.35
CA LEU A 49 -7.04 4.78 13.87
C LEU A 49 -5.74 5.08 14.62
N ALA A 50 -5.02 6.12 14.19
CA ALA A 50 -3.79 6.57 14.83
C ALA A 50 -3.96 6.86 16.34
N GLY A 51 -5.11 7.41 16.75
CA GLY A 51 -5.41 7.73 18.15
C GLY A 51 -5.37 6.49 19.06
N PRO A 52 -6.29 5.51 18.89
CA PRO A 52 -6.30 4.27 19.66
C PRO A 52 -4.97 3.51 19.62
N LEU A 53 -4.33 3.43 18.44
CA LEU A 53 -3.03 2.78 18.29
C LEU A 53 -1.95 3.45 19.16
N LEU A 54 -1.78 4.77 19.01
CA LEU A 54 -0.82 5.55 19.80
C LEU A 54 -1.12 5.49 21.29
N GLY A 55 -2.39 5.54 21.69
CA GLY A 55 -2.82 5.39 23.09
C GLY A 55 -2.40 4.04 23.67
N GLY A 56 -2.62 2.95 22.93
CA GLY A 56 -2.17 1.61 23.31
C GLY A 56 -0.65 1.52 23.49
N LEU A 57 0.11 2.06 22.53
CA LEU A 57 1.58 2.08 22.60
C LEU A 57 2.09 2.93 23.76
N PHE A 58 1.53 4.12 23.95
CA PHE A 58 1.88 5.01 25.04
C PHE A 58 1.61 4.35 26.39
N ARG A 59 0.46 3.68 26.56
CA ARG A 59 0.14 2.94 27.79
C ARG A 59 1.18 1.88 28.13
N VAL A 60 1.67 1.14 27.13
CA VAL A 60 2.72 0.11 27.33
C VAL A 60 4.04 0.76 27.75
N LEU A 61 4.46 1.82 27.06
CA LEU A 61 5.71 2.54 27.36
C LEU A 61 5.64 3.24 28.73
N PHE A 62 4.49 3.80 29.08
CA PHE A 62 4.26 4.47 30.35
C PHE A 62 4.26 3.48 31.51
N LYS A 63 3.58 2.32 31.38
CA LYS A 63 3.67 1.25 32.39
C LYS A 63 5.12 0.77 32.60
N LYS A 64 5.90 0.68 31.53
CA LYS A 64 7.33 0.35 31.62
C LYS A 64 8.08 1.43 32.40
N LEU A 65 7.84 2.71 32.11
CA LEU A 65 8.43 3.81 32.86
C LEU A 65 8.08 3.75 34.35
N THR A 66 6.81 3.51 34.70
CA THR A 66 6.38 3.34 36.10
C THR A 66 7.10 2.18 36.78
N LYS A 67 7.29 1.05 36.07
CA LYS A 67 8.05 -0.10 36.58
C LYS A 67 9.53 0.23 36.81
N ASP A 68 10.14 1.00 35.90
CA ASP A 68 11.53 1.44 36.03
C ASP A 68 11.71 2.40 37.22
N VAL A 69 10.77 3.35 37.42
CA VAL A 69 10.76 4.26 38.57
C VAL A 69 10.58 3.50 39.87
N LYS A 70 9.63 2.54 39.93
CA LYS A 70 9.44 1.65 41.08
C LYS A 70 10.71 0.86 41.41
N GLY A 71 11.39 0.32 40.40
CA GLY A 71 12.64 -0.42 40.58
C GLY A 71 13.79 0.47 41.08
N TYR A 72 13.83 1.74 40.70
CA TYR A 72 14.81 2.70 41.24
C TYR A 72 14.48 3.08 42.69
N LEU A 73 13.20 3.33 43.00
CA LEU A 73 12.75 3.61 44.37
C LEU A 73 13.13 2.46 45.31
N GLN A 74 12.87 1.21 44.92
CA GLN A 74 13.24 0.04 45.72
C GLN A 74 14.74 0.02 46.03
N LYS A 75 15.59 0.28 45.04
CA LYS A 75 17.06 0.33 45.23
C LYS A 75 17.53 1.48 46.12
N CYS A 76 16.82 2.60 46.15
CA CYS A 76 17.11 3.69 47.06
C CYS A 76 16.77 3.31 48.50
N VAL A 77 15.58 2.72 48.70
CA VAL A 77 15.13 2.22 50.00
C VAL A 77 16.06 1.13 50.56
N ASP A 78 16.39 0.13 49.74
CA ASP A 78 17.27 -0.99 50.16
C ASP A 78 18.68 -0.51 50.52
N ALA A 79 19.15 0.59 49.90
CA ALA A 79 20.47 1.18 50.14
C ALA A 79 20.46 2.31 51.18
N GLY A 80 19.30 2.64 51.77
CA GLY A 80 19.17 3.77 52.70
C GLY A 80 19.50 5.14 52.09
N ARG A 81 19.31 5.33 50.78
CA ARG A 81 19.58 6.58 50.07
C ARG A 81 18.30 7.36 49.78
N ASP A 82 18.39 8.68 49.77
CA ASP A 82 17.27 9.55 49.40
C ASP A 82 16.81 9.33 47.95
N PHE A 83 15.50 9.33 47.75
CA PHE A 83 14.90 9.15 46.44
C PHE A 83 14.80 10.48 45.69
N GLN A 84 15.51 10.59 44.57
CA GLN A 84 15.42 11.74 43.68
C GLN A 84 14.64 11.40 42.40
N LEU A 85 13.48 12.04 42.24
CA LEU A 85 12.56 11.75 41.13
C LEU A 85 13.16 12.03 39.74
N SER A 86 13.97 13.09 39.62
CA SER A 86 14.60 13.48 38.36
C SER A 86 15.55 12.40 37.81
N LEU A 87 16.25 11.68 38.69
CA LEU A 87 17.13 10.57 38.33
C LEU A 87 16.35 9.29 38.01
N ALA A 88 15.17 9.12 38.62
CA ALA A 88 14.31 7.97 38.40
C ALA A 88 13.65 7.99 37.00
N ILE A 89 13.24 9.17 36.53
CA ILE A 89 12.49 9.32 35.28
C ILE A 89 13.43 9.28 34.07
N LYS A 90 13.40 8.16 33.33
CA LYS A 90 14.14 7.99 32.08
C LYS A 90 13.30 8.46 30.88
N SER A 91 13.41 9.74 30.50
CA SER A 91 12.69 10.34 29.36
C SER A 91 12.90 9.62 28.02
N LYS A 92 14.08 8.98 27.85
CA LYS A 92 14.43 8.18 26.67
C LYS A 92 13.51 6.97 26.46
N THR A 93 12.91 6.41 27.52
CA THR A 93 12.05 5.21 27.41
C THR A 93 10.83 5.47 26.53
N ILE A 94 10.15 6.60 26.73
CA ILE A 94 8.98 6.98 25.93
C ILE A 94 9.42 7.52 24.56
N SER A 95 10.36 8.48 24.56
CA SER A 95 10.77 9.19 23.34
C SER A 95 11.35 8.24 22.29
N ASN A 96 12.30 7.38 22.67
CA ASN A 96 12.90 6.42 21.74
C ASN A 96 11.93 5.27 21.41
N GLY A 97 11.07 4.88 22.35
CA GLY A 97 10.05 3.85 22.12
C GLY A 97 9.04 4.24 21.04
N LEU A 98 8.52 5.47 21.11
CA LEU A 98 7.61 6.03 20.10
C LEU A 98 8.34 6.21 18.75
N ARG A 99 9.53 6.84 18.76
CA ARG A 99 10.33 7.05 17.54
C ARG A 99 10.64 5.74 16.83
N TYR A 100 11.05 4.71 17.57
CA TYR A 100 11.35 3.39 17.01
C TYR A 100 10.13 2.74 16.36
N SER A 101 8.99 2.72 17.08
CA SER A 101 7.77 2.05 16.61
C SER A 101 7.20 2.73 15.36
N LEU A 102 7.21 4.07 15.34
CA LEU A 102 6.75 4.86 14.18
C LEU A 102 7.70 4.77 12.98
N ALA A 103 9.02 4.74 13.21
CA ALA A 103 10.01 4.69 12.13
C ALA A 103 10.10 3.30 11.48
N THR A 104 9.99 2.23 12.29
CA THR A 104 10.12 0.85 11.80
C THR A 104 8.78 0.23 11.39
N GLY A 105 7.67 0.75 11.90
CA GLY A 105 6.33 0.17 11.72
C GLY A 105 6.06 -1.08 12.55
N ASN A 106 6.95 -1.40 13.50
CA ASN A 106 6.77 -2.49 14.46
C ASN A 106 6.11 -1.96 15.74
N TRP A 107 4.91 -2.43 16.04
CA TRP A 107 4.16 -2.02 17.23
C TRP A 107 4.35 -3.01 18.38
N GLY A 108 4.84 -2.49 19.51
CA GLY A 108 5.09 -3.25 20.73
C GLY A 108 6.50 -3.05 21.29
N MET A 109 6.86 -3.82 22.32
CA MET A 109 8.24 -3.85 22.80
C MET A 109 9.15 -4.51 21.77
N GLN A 110 10.38 -4.02 21.62
CA GLN A 110 11.34 -4.42 20.58
C GLN A 110 11.60 -5.95 20.48
N LYS A 111 11.31 -6.72 21.53
CA LYS A 111 11.51 -8.18 21.59
C LYS A 111 10.24 -9.01 21.30
N THR A 112 9.05 -8.41 21.36
CA THR A 112 7.75 -9.09 21.25
C THR A 112 6.80 -8.26 20.37
N ALA A 113 7.30 -7.82 19.22
CA ALA A 113 6.49 -7.03 18.28
C ALA A 113 5.29 -7.86 17.80
N SER A 114 4.07 -7.35 18.02
CA SER A 114 2.83 -8.08 17.77
C SER A 114 2.19 -7.74 16.42
N LYS A 115 2.40 -6.51 15.93
CA LYS A 115 1.84 -6.01 14.66
C LYS A 115 2.92 -5.32 13.84
N ALA A 116 3.19 -5.82 12.63
CA ALA A 116 4.14 -5.23 11.69
C ALA A 116 3.42 -4.51 10.54
N GLY A 117 4.02 -3.44 10.01
CA GLY A 117 3.55 -2.77 8.79
C GLY A 117 2.42 -1.77 8.95
N VAL A 118 2.12 -1.36 10.18
CA VAL A 118 1.10 -0.34 10.51
C VAL A 118 1.60 1.07 10.15
N SER A 119 2.85 1.41 10.47
CA SER A 119 3.48 2.64 9.98
C SER A 119 4.19 2.38 8.65
N GLN A 120 3.97 3.25 7.67
CA GLN A 120 4.54 3.15 6.33
C GLN A 120 5.03 4.52 5.87
N VAL A 121 6.09 4.53 5.04
CA VAL A 121 6.56 5.78 4.41
C VAL A 121 5.51 6.27 3.42
N LEU A 122 5.06 7.52 3.58
CA LEU A 122 4.05 8.13 2.73
C LEU A 122 4.48 8.13 1.25
N ASN A 123 3.64 7.57 0.38
CA ASN A 123 3.90 7.57 -1.06
C ASN A 123 3.58 8.93 -1.70
N ARG A 124 4.62 9.66 -2.10
CA ARG A 124 4.55 11.00 -2.70
C ARG A 124 4.78 11.04 -4.20
N LEU A 125 4.49 9.94 -4.91
CA LEU A 125 4.68 9.88 -6.37
C LEU A 125 3.77 10.89 -7.11
N THR A 126 2.50 10.95 -6.73
CA THR A 126 1.51 11.91 -7.25
C THR A 126 0.62 12.37 -6.11
N TYR A 127 -0.07 13.49 -6.30
CA TYR A 127 -1.04 14.00 -5.31
C TYR A 127 -2.11 12.95 -4.96
N ALA A 128 -2.71 12.32 -5.99
CA ALA A 128 -3.67 11.23 -5.82
C ALA A 128 -3.07 10.04 -5.05
N SER A 129 -1.80 9.70 -5.31
CA SER A 129 -1.12 8.62 -4.58
C SER A 129 -0.99 8.92 -3.08
N SER A 130 -0.74 10.18 -2.71
CA SER A 130 -0.65 10.57 -1.30
C SER A 130 -2.01 10.50 -0.62
N LEU A 131 -3.07 11.02 -1.24
CA LEU A 131 -4.43 10.97 -0.70
C LEU A 131 -4.90 9.54 -0.45
N SER A 132 -4.85 8.67 -1.46
CA SER A 132 -5.27 7.27 -1.30
C SER A 132 -4.36 6.52 -0.32
N HIS A 133 -3.13 7.00 -0.02
CA HIS A 133 -2.29 6.33 0.99
C HIS A 133 -2.73 6.69 2.40
N LEU A 134 -3.21 7.90 2.61
CA LEU A 134 -3.78 8.34 3.88
C LEU A 134 -5.12 7.66 4.20
N ARG A 135 -5.87 7.28 3.17
CA ARG A 135 -7.20 6.63 3.30
C ARG A 135 -7.18 5.11 3.24
N ARG A 136 -5.98 4.53 3.27
CA ARG A 136 -5.78 3.09 3.15
C ARG A 136 -6.12 2.37 4.46
N LEU A 137 -6.86 1.28 4.33
CA LEU A 137 -7.18 0.33 5.38
C LEU A 137 -6.38 -0.96 5.17
N ASN A 138 -6.00 -1.62 6.28
CA ASN A 138 -5.27 -2.87 6.23
C ASN A 138 -5.88 -3.90 7.17
N THR A 139 -6.35 -5.01 6.62
CA THR A 139 -6.83 -6.15 7.39
C THR A 139 -5.63 -6.94 7.97
N PRO A 140 -5.59 -7.25 9.27
CA PRO A 140 -4.44 -7.87 9.94
C PRO A 140 -4.30 -9.39 9.67
N LEU A 141 -4.57 -9.84 8.45
CA LEU A 141 -4.44 -11.23 8.04
C LEU A 141 -3.09 -11.48 7.34
N GLY A 142 -2.56 -12.69 7.51
CA GLY A 142 -1.37 -13.13 6.79
C GLY A 142 -1.62 -13.12 5.28
N ARG A 143 -0.70 -12.51 4.52
CA ARG A 143 -0.83 -12.35 3.06
C ARG A 143 -0.74 -13.67 2.30
N GLU A 144 -0.11 -14.67 2.90
CA GLU A 144 0.08 -16.02 2.34
C GLU A 144 -1.19 -16.87 2.42
N GLY A 145 -2.12 -16.52 3.32
CA GLY A 145 -3.38 -17.24 3.49
C GLY A 145 -4.25 -17.16 2.23
N LYS A 146 -4.66 -18.33 1.71
CA LYS A 146 -5.54 -18.47 0.53
C LYS A 146 -7.04 -18.37 0.86
N GLN A 147 -7.41 -17.88 2.04
CA GLN A 147 -8.82 -17.73 2.40
C GLN A 147 -9.47 -16.65 1.52
N ALA A 148 -10.46 -17.06 0.72
CA ALA A 148 -11.12 -16.18 -0.25
C ALA A 148 -12.13 -15.23 0.41
N LYS A 149 -12.96 -15.71 1.35
CA LYS A 149 -14.04 -14.93 1.99
C LYS A 149 -13.60 -13.53 2.48
N PRO A 150 -12.53 -13.37 3.29
CA PRO A 150 -12.13 -12.03 3.77
C PRO A 150 -11.58 -11.10 2.67
N ARG A 151 -11.25 -11.65 1.48
CA ARG A 151 -10.75 -10.90 0.32
C ARG A 151 -11.86 -10.52 -0.65
N GLN A 152 -13.00 -11.19 -0.59
CA GLN A 152 -14.14 -10.89 -1.43
C GLN A 152 -14.78 -9.55 -1.04
N LEU A 153 -15.40 -8.92 -2.03
CA LEU A 153 -16.21 -7.74 -1.78
C LEU A 153 -17.50 -8.19 -1.08
N HIS A 154 -17.66 -7.76 0.17
CA HIS A 154 -18.88 -7.94 0.94
C HIS A 154 -19.88 -6.80 0.66
N ASN A 155 -21.18 -7.07 0.73
CA ASN A 155 -22.23 -6.09 0.42
C ASN A 155 -22.18 -4.88 1.36
N THR A 156 -21.82 -5.09 2.63
CA THR A 156 -21.72 -4.01 3.63
C THR A 156 -20.47 -3.14 3.51
N HIS A 157 -19.69 -3.33 2.45
CA HIS A 157 -18.72 -2.33 2.02
C HIS A 157 -19.36 -1.16 1.26
N TRP A 158 -20.60 -1.29 0.80
CA TRP A 158 -21.30 -0.25 0.03
C TRP A 158 -21.28 1.10 0.75
N GLY A 159 -20.86 2.15 0.06
CA GLY A 159 -20.74 3.50 0.62
C GLY A 159 -19.64 3.72 1.67
N MET A 160 -19.00 2.66 2.16
CA MET A 160 -17.96 2.73 3.21
C MET A 160 -16.54 2.51 2.64
N ILE A 161 -16.40 1.57 1.70
CA ILE A 161 -15.13 1.19 1.10
C ILE A 161 -15.27 1.24 -0.43
N CYS A 162 -14.24 1.75 -1.10
CA CYS A 162 -14.20 1.74 -2.55
C CYS A 162 -14.20 0.29 -3.09
N PRO A 163 -15.15 -0.09 -3.96
CA PRO A 163 -15.27 -1.46 -4.45
C PRO A 163 -14.16 -1.84 -5.45
N ALA A 164 -13.60 -0.85 -6.15
CA ALA A 164 -12.62 -1.06 -7.20
C ALA A 164 -11.16 -0.94 -6.73
N GLU A 165 -10.88 -0.14 -5.70
CA GLU A 165 -9.50 0.20 -5.32
C GLU A 165 -8.92 -0.80 -4.32
N THR A 166 -8.27 -1.84 -4.86
CA THR A 166 -7.45 -2.79 -4.09
C THR A 166 -6.18 -3.12 -4.88
N PRO A 167 -5.02 -3.35 -4.23
CA PRO A 167 -3.81 -3.73 -4.97
C PRO A 167 -3.97 -5.09 -5.64
N GLU A 168 -3.43 -5.21 -6.85
CA GLU A 168 -3.23 -6.51 -7.51
C GLU A 168 -2.22 -7.38 -6.72
N GLY A 169 -2.37 -8.70 -6.79
CA GLY A 169 -1.44 -9.67 -6.19
C GLY A 169 -1.87 -10.17 -4.80
N GLN A 170 -0.90 -10.51 -3.95
CA GLN A 170 -1.15 -11.19 -2.67
C GLN A 170 -1.96 -10.36 -1.66
N ALA A 171 -2.01 -9.03 -1.82
CA ALA A 171 -2.73 -8.13 -0.92
C ALA A 171 -4.16 -7.83 -1.37
N VAL A 172 -4.63 -8.44 -2.46
CA VAL A 172 -5.99 -8.24 -2.99
C VAL A 172 -7.04 -8.52 -1.91
N GLY A 173 -7.95 -7.56 -1.74
CA GLY A 173 -9.02 -7.60 -0.74
C GLY A 173 -8.59 -7.44 0.72
N LEU A 174 -7.29 -7.51 1.04
CA LEU A 174 -6.78 -7.28 2.39
C LEU A 174 -6.43 -5.82 2.62
N VAL A 175 -5.88 -5.18 1.59
CA VAL A 175 -5.68 -3.74 1.57
C VAL A 175 -6.86 -3.13 0.80
N LYS A 176 -7.57 -2.24 1.48
CA LYS A 176 -8.77 -1.56 0.98
C LYS A 176 -8.58 -0.06 1.15
N ASN A 177 -9.41 0.75 0.51
CA ASN A 177 -9.41 2.19 0.75
C ASN A 177 -10.83 2.72 0.98
N LEU A 178 -10.95 3.79 1.77
CA LEU A 178 -12.23 4.38 2.17
C LEU A 178 -12.95 5.06 1.00
N ALA A 179 -14.27 4.87 0.91
CA ALA A 179 -15.11 5.58 -0.05
C ALA A 179 -15.10 7.11 0.21
N LEU A 180 -15.44 7.94 -0.78
CA LEU A 180 -15.27 9.40 -0.72
C LEU A 180 -15.87 10.04 0.52
N MET A 181 -17.12 9.73 0.87
CA MET A 181 -17.83 10.32 2.01
C MET A 181 -17.78 9.48 3.29
N ALA A 182 -17.05 8.37 3.29
CA ALA A 182 -16.90 7.55 4.48
C ALA A 182 -16.16 8.32 5.59
N TYR A 183 -16.79 8.37 6.76
CA TYR A 183 -16.33 8.97 7.99
C TYR A 183 -16.05 7.87 9.03
N ILE A 184 -15.11 8.10 9.94
CA ILE A 184 -14.79 7.12 10.99
C ILE A 184 -15.03 7.78 12.34
N SER A 185 -15.83 7.15 13.20
CA SER A 185 -16.14 7.66 14.53
C SER A 185 -14.88 7.80 15.38
N VAL A 186 -14.75 8.92 16.09
CA VAL A 186 -13.69 9.13 17.09
C VAL A 186 -14.10 8.61 18.48
N GLY A 187 -15.41 8.44 18.68
CA GLY A 187 -16.02 7.93 19.90
C GLY A 187 -16.36 9.05 20.89
N SER A 188 -17.48 8.87 21.60
CA SER A 188 -17.99 9.82 22.57
C SER A 188 -18.22 9.15 23.93
N PRO A 189 -18.17 9.91 25.04
CA PRO A 189 -18.44 9.38 26.37
C PRO A 189 -19.86 8.78 26.44
N GLN A 190 -19.98 7.60 27.05
CA GLN A 190 -21.28 6.92 27.19
C GLN A 190 -22.13 7.43 28.36
N ALA A 191 -21.54 8.16 29.32
CA ALA A 191 -22.22 8.60 30.53
C ALA A 191 -23.49 9.44 30.28
N PRO A 192 -23.49 10.45 29.37
CA PRO A 192 -24.70 11.23 29.10
C PRO A 192 -25.86 10.40 28.53
N ILE A 193 -25.55 9.33 27.79
CA ILE A 193 -26.57 8.42 27.25
C ILE A 193 -27.16 7.57 28.36
N LEU A 194 -26.34 7.10 29.30
CA LEU A 194 -26.81 6.32 30.45
C LEU A 194 -27.71 7.18 31.34
N GLU A 195 -27.30 8.40 31.65
CA GLU A 195 -28.10 9.37 32.41
C GLU A 195 -29.45 9.63 31.72
N PHE A 196 -29.45 9.86 30.40
CA PHE A 196 -30.68 10.03 29.63
C PHE A 196 -31.61 8.80 29.67
N LEU A 197 -31.04 7.59 29.58
CA LEU A 197 -31.83 6.36 29.64
C LEU A 197 -32.47 6.15 31.02
N GLU A 198 -31.72 6.41 32.10
CA GLU A 198 -32.22 6.36 33.47
C GLU A 198 -33.39 7.34 33.68
N GLU A 199 -33.28 8.56 33.15
CA GLU A 199 -34.37 9.55 33.18
C GLU A 199 -35.61 9.11 32.38
N TRP A 200 -35.43 8.43 31.24
CA TRP A 200 -36.54 7.97 30.37
C TRP A 200 -37.21 6.67 30.85
N SER A 201 -37.12 6.37 32.15
CA SER A 201 -37.76 5.22 32.80
C SER A 201 -37.30 3.86 32.27
N THR A 202 -36.02 3.70 31.93
CA THR A 202 -35.47 2.36 31.69
C THR A 202 -35.34 1.60 33.01
N GLU A 203 -35.94 0.40 33.09
CA GLU A 203 -35.86 -0.44 34.28
C GLU A 203 -34.48 -1.10 34.37
N ASN A 204 -33.81 -0.97 35.51
CA ASN A 204 -32.48 -1.53 35.76
C ASN A 204 -32.55 -3.06 35.93
N LEU A 205 -31.53 -3.80 35.47
CA LEU A 205 -31.51 -5.27 35.54
C LEU A 205 -31.64 -5.84 36.95
N GLU A 206 -31.21 -5.09 37.97
CA GLU A 206 -31.24 -5.55 39.36
C GLU A 206 -32.65 -5.46 39.96
N GLU A 207 -33.52 -4.62 39.40
CA GLU A 207 -34.86 -4.33 39.92
C GLU A 207 -35.96 -5.13 39.21
N ILE A 208 -35.66 -5.76 38.07
CA ILE A 208 -36.63 -6.46 37.24
C ILE A 208 -36.85 -7.92 37.66
N THR A 209 -38.09 -8.38 37.47
CA THR A 209 -38.42 -9.81 37.53
C THR A 209 -38.27 -10.47 36.17
N ALA A 210 -37.75 -11.70 36.15
CA ALA A 210 -37.44 -12.43 34.91
C ALA A 210 -38.65 -12.65 33.97
N GLN A 211 -39.87 -12.55 34.48
CA GLN A 211 -41.11 -12.72 33.72
C GLN A 211 -41.39 -11.58 32.73
N ILE A 212 -40.83 -10.39 32.96
CA ILE A 212 -41.06 -9.19 32.12
C ILE A 212 -40.11 -9.17 30.90
N ILE A 213 -38.96 -9.84 31.00
CA ILE A 213 -37.89 -9.84 29.99
C ILE A 213 -38.33 -10.33 28.59
N PRO A 214 -39.24 -11.31 28.43
CA PRO A 214 -39.71 -11.74 27.10
C PRO A 214 -40.63 -10.73 26.40
N THR A 215 -41.36 -9.91 27.16
CA THR A 215 -42.29 -8.91 26.62
C THR A 215 -41.61 -7.58 26.37
N ALA A 216 -40.69 -7.18 27.27
CA ALA A 216 -39.93 -5.94 27.17
C ALA A 216 -38.75 -6.03 26.16
N THR A 217 -38.33 -4.87 25.67
CA THR A 217 -37.18 -4.72 24.77
C THR A 217 -35.91 -4.53 25.57
N LYS A 218 -34.85 -5.25 25.20
CA LYS A 218 -33.54 -5.18 25.88
C LYS A 218 -32.73 -4.02 25.33
N ILE A 219 -32.14 -3.20 26.20
CA ILE A 219 -31.35 -2.04 25.81
C ILE A 219 -29.87 -2.32 26.06
N PHE A 220 -29.08 -2.19 25.00
CA PHE A 220 -27.62 -2.36 25.02
C PHE A 220 -26.94 -1.03 24.71
N VAL A 221 -25.94 -0.67 25.50
CA VAL A 221 -25.05 0.48 25.23
C VAL A 221 -23.63 -0.04 25.17
N ASN A 222 -22.95 0.13 24.01
CA ASN A 222 -21.60 -0.41 23.75
C ASN A 222 -21.46 -1.91 24.07
N GLY A 223 -22.53 -2.68 23.84
CA GLY A 223 -22.60 -4.12 24.11
C GLY A 223 -22.88 -4.48 25.58
N ASN A 224 -22.92 -3.53 26.51
CA ASN A 224 -23.37 -3.78 27.88
C ASN A 224 -24.90 -3.76 27.93
N TRP A 225 -25.51 -4.76 28.57
CA TRP A 225 -26.96 -4.79 28.80
C TRP A 225 -27.28 -3.89 29.99
N VAL A 226 -27.88 -2.72 29.72
CA VAL A 226 -28.13 -1.68 30.73
C VAL A 226 -29.47 -1.87 31.43
N GLY A 227 -30.50 -2.24 30.66
CA GLY A 227 -31.86 -2.34 31.19
C GLY A 227 -32.86 -2.90 30.18
N VAL A 228 -34.13 -2.77 30.54
CA VAL A 228 -35.25 -3.10 29.65
C VAL A 228 -36.23 -1.93 29.57
N HIS A 229 -36.95 -1.85 28.45
CA HIS A 229 -37.96 -0.82 28.25
C HIS A 229 -39.20 -1.39 27.56
N ARG A 230 -40.37 -0.88 27.93
CA ARG A 230 -41.68 -1.36 27.48
C ARG A 230 -42.14 -0.69 26.19
N GLU A 231 -41.72 0.56 25.96
CA GLU A 231 -42.12 1.40 24.81
C GLU A 231 -40.91 1.87 23.98
N PRO A 232 -40.21 0.95 23.29
CA PRO A 232 -39.01 1.28 22.52
C PRO A 232 -39.27 2.16 21.30
N ASN A 233 -40.52 2.26 20.82
CA ASN A 233 -40.88 3.09 19.67
C ASN A 233 -40.65 4.57 19.95
N GLU A 234 -41.17 5.07 21.07
CA GLU A 234 -41.05 6.47 21.45
C GLU A 234 -39.63 6.78 21.87
N LEU A 235 -38.96 5.89 22.62
CA LEU A 235 -37.57 6.04 22.99
C LEU A 235 -36.65 6.24 21.77
N VAL A 236 -36.80 5.43 20.72
CA VAL A 236 -35.98 5.56 19.50
C VAL A 236 -36.27 6.87 18.75
N LYS A 237 -37.53 7.31 18.71
CA LYS A 237 -37.89 8.60 18.10
C LYS A 237 -37.23 9.75 18.86
N THR A 238 -37.31 9.73 20.19
CA THR A 238 -36.68 10.75 21.05
C THR A 238 -35.17 10.76 20.86
N LEU A 239 -34.50 9.60 20.92
CA LEU A 239 -33.06 9.49 20.70
C LEU A 239 -32.62 10.03 19.33
N ARG A 240 -33.37 9.70 18.26
CA ARG A 240 -33.09 10.23 16.92
C ARG A 240 -33.33 11.74 16.85
N SER A 241 -34.37 12.26 17.51
CA SER A 241 -34.61 13.70 17.58
C SER A 241 -33.46 14.42 18.28
N LEU A 242 -32.97 13.89 19.40
CA LEU A 242 -31.83 14.46 20.13
C LEU A 242 -30.54 14.39 19.31
N ARG A 243 -30.32 13.30 18.56
CA ARG A 243 -29.20 13.21 17.61
C ARG A 243 -29.28 14.27 16.50
N ARG A 244 -30.49 14.53 15.98
CA ARG A 244 -30.73 15.51 14.90
C ARG A 244 -30.60 16.95 15.37
N CYS A 245 -30.90 17.23 16.64
CA CYS A 245 -30.64 18.54 17.27
C CYS A 245 -29.18 18.70 17.74
N VAL A 246 -28.37 17.64 17.67
CA VAL A 246 -26.97 17.59 18.14
C VAL A 246 -26.85 17.77 19.66
N ASP A 247 -27.92 17.44 20.41
CA ASP A 247 -27.86 17.30 21.88
C ASP A 247 -27.11 16.01 22.25
N ILE A 248 -27.28 14.98 21.43
CA ILE A 248 -26.43 13.78 21.41
C ILE A 248 -25.47 13.90 20.22
N ASP A 249 -24.24 13.44 20.39
CA ASP A 249 -23.23 13.44 19.33
C ASP A 249 -23.76 12.71 18.08
N ALA A 250 -23.57 13.32 16.90
CA ALA A 250 -24.01 12.79 15.61
C ALA A 250 -23.37 11.43 15.27
N GLU A 251 -22.26 11.07 15.92
CA GLU A 251 -21.61 9.76 15.76
C GLU A 251 -22.34 8.61 16.45
N VAL A 252 -23.26 8.88 17.38
CA VAL A 252 -23.99 7.84 18.12
C VAL A 252 -24.91 7.10 17.18
N SER A 253 -24.79 5.77 17.11
CA SER A 253 -25.72 4.95 16.33
C SER A 253 -26.81 4.35 17.19
N VAL A 254 -28.01 4.26 16.62
CA VAL A 254 -29.21 3.78 17.29
C VAL A 254 -29.87 2.72 16.41
N ILE A 255 -29.64 1.45 16.75
CA ILE A 255 -30.11 0.30 15.99
C ILE A 255 -31.23 -0.38 16.77
N ARG A 256 -32.38 -0.57 16.12
CA ARG A 256 -33.50 -1.32 16.71
C ARG A 256 -33.80 -2.57 15.91
N ASP A 257 -33.51 -3.70 16.51
CA ASP A 257 -33.86 -5.02 15.99
C ASP A 257 -35.25 -5.40 16.50
N LEU A 258 -36.22 -5.40 15.58
CA LEU A 258 -37.61 -5.75 15.88
C LEU A 258 -37.80 -7.26 16.09
N MET A 259 -36.98 -8.10 15.46
CA MET A 259 -37.10 -9.55 15.53
C MET A 259 -36.60 -10.07 16.87
N GLN A 260 -35.48 -9.52 17.37
CA GLN A 260 -34.92 -9.92 18.66
C GLN A 260 -35.42 -9.09 19.84
N LYS A 261 -36.23 -8.05 19.58
CA LYS A 261 -36.65 -7.06 20.59
C LYS A 261 -35.44 -6.47 21.32
N GLU A 262 -34.48 -5.97 20.55
CA GLU A 262 -33.27 -5.35 21.06
C GLU A 262 -33.13 -3.91 20.53
N LEU A 263 -32.69 -3.01 21.41
CA LEU A 263 -32.23 -1.67 21.07
C LEU A 263 -30.74 -1.62 21.39
N ARG A 264 -29.89 -1.41 20.39
CA ARG A 264 -28.44 -1.32 20.52
C ARG A 264 -28.00 0.11 20.22
N ILE A 265 -27.21 0.68 21.12
CA ILE A 265 -26.66 2.02 21.00
C ILE A 265 -25.14 1.91 21.07
N TYR A 266 -24.43 2.48 20.08
CA TYR A 266 -22.97 2.50 20.07
C TYR A 266 -22.43 3.93 20.08
N THR A 267 -21.48 4.18 20.97
CA THR A 267 -20.69 5.42 21.08
C THR A 267 -19.19 5.16 20.91
N ASP A 268 -18.81 3.94 20.57
CA ASP A 268 -17.42 3.53 20.41
C ASP A 268 -16.76 4.15 19.15
N ALA A 269 -15.43 4.20 19.21
CA ALA A 269 -14.58 4.71 18.16
C ALA A 269 -14.31 3.64 17.08
N GLY A 270 -14.02 4.07 15.86
CA GLY A 270 -13.62 3.18 14.77
C GLY A 270 -14.78 2.56 13.99
N ARG A 271 -16.03 2.98 14.21
CA ARG A 271 -17.15 2.66 13.33
C ARG A 271 -17.02 3.48 12.05
N VAL A 272 -17.43 2.89 10.92
CA VAL A 272 -17.48 3.63 9.65
C VAL A 272 -18.90 4.07 9.41
N CYS A 273 -19.07 5.36 9.21
CA CYS A 273 -20.35 6.01 8.97
C CYS A 273 -20.32 6.71 7.62
N ARG A 274 -21.50 6.89 7.02
CA ARG A 274 -21.67 7.71 5.82
C ARG A 274 -22.83 8.68 6.00
N PRO A 275 -22.70 9.93 5.52
CA PRO A 275 -23.79 10.89 5.59
C PRO A 275 -24.85 10.62 4.52
N LEU A 276 -26.11 10.64 4.93
CA LEU A 276 -27.27 10.50 4.04
C LEU A 276 -28.28 11.62 4.27
N PHE A 277 -29.10 11.93 3.26
CA PHE A 277 -30.22 12.84 3.44
C PHE A 277 -31.36 12.15 4.17
N ILE A 278 -31.95 12.83 5.14
CA ILE A 278 -33.15 12.35 5.84
C ILE A 278 -34.38 12.52 4.95
N VAL A 279 -35.22 11.49 4.93
CA VAL A 279 -36.50 11.47 4.21
C VAL A 279 -37.63 11.30 5.22
N GLU A 280 -38.63 12.17 5.13
CA GLU A 280 -39.87 12.06 5.91
C GLU A 280 -41.06 12.01 4.96
N ASN A 281 -41.92 11.00 5.12
CA ASN A 281 -43.10 10.78 4.27
C ASN A 281 -42.76 10.77 2.76
N ASN A 282 -41.66 10.10 2.38
CA ASN A 282 -41.13 10.05 1.01
C ASN A 282 -40.80 11.44 0.41
N ARG A 283 -40.54 12.44 1.25
CA ARG A 283 -40.03 13.76 0.85
C ARG A 283 -38.70 14.04 1.52
N LEU A 284 -37.77 14.59 0.75
CA LEU A 284 -36.48 15.04 1.29
C LEU A 284 -36.70 16.22 2.22
N LEU A 285 -36.04 16.18 3.39
CA LEU A 285 -35.97 17.35 4.28
C LEU A 285 -35.08 18.46 3.71
N LEU A 286 -34.15 18.12 2.81
CA LEU A 286 -33.34 19.12 2.11
C LEU A 286 -34.22 19.97 1.19
N GLN A 287 -34.31 21.27 1.49
CA GLN A 287 -35.05 22.24 0.70
C GLN A 287 -34.11 23.12 -0.14
N LYS A 288 -34.67 23.73 -1.19
CA LYS A 288 -33.94 24.67 -2.07
C LYS A 288 -33.37 25.87 -1.29
N GLN A 289 -34.03 26.29 -0.20
CA GLN A 289 -33.54 27.36 0.67
C GLN A 289 -32.18 27.02 1.29
N HIS A 290 -31.99 25.78 1.77
CA HIS A 290 -30.70 25.32 2.30
C HIS A 290 -29.61 25.37 1.23
N VAL A 291 -29.94 24.96 -0.01
CA VAL A 291 -29.00 25.00 -1.14
C VAL A 291 -28.59 26.44 -1.48
N VAL A 292 -29.52 27.39 -1.50
CA VAL A 292 -29.21 28.80 -1.74
C VAL A 292 -28.35 29.38 -0.62
N LYS A 293 -28.62 29.01 0.64
CA LYS A 293 -27.76 29.39 1.79
C LYS A 293 -26.34 28.84 1.64
N LEU A 294 -26.17 27.58 1.18
CA LEU A 294 -24.85 26.96 0.92
C LEU A 294 -24.11 27.59 -0.26
N GLN A 295 -24.81 27.90 -1.35
CA GLN A 295 -24.21 28.61 -2.49
C GLN A 295 -23.66 29.97 -2.06
N ASN A 296 -24.40 30.65 -1.19
CA ASN A 296 -24.01 31.93 -0.59
C ASN A 296 -23.27 31.79 0.75
N HIS A 297 -22.62 30.65 1.03
CA HIS A 297 -21.97 30.35 2.33
C HIS A 297 -20.95 31.41 2.77
N LYS A 298 -20.36 32.16 1.84
CA LYS A 298 -19.44 33.27 2.15
C LYS A 298 -20.13 34.41 2.90
N HIS A 299 -21.43 34.61 2.69
CA HIS A 299 -22.24 35.65 3.34
C HIS A 299 -23.10 35.10 4.49
N THR A 300 -23.67 33.90 4.31
CA THR A 300 -24.57 33.28 5.30
C THR A 300 -23.82 32.54 6.41
N HIS A 301 -22.50 32.31 6.25
CA HIS A 301 -21.69 31.43 7.09
C HIS A 301 -22.25 30.00 7.22
N PHE A 302 -23.14 29.60 6.33
CA PHE A 302 -23.83 28.31 6.37
C PHE A 302 -22.92 27.21 5.80
N ARG A 303 -22.54 26.24 6.64
CA ARG A 303 -21.58 25.17 6.33
C ARG A 303 -22.21 23.78 6.49
N TRP A 304 -21.44 22.74 6.17
CA TRP A 304 -21.83 21.34 6.39
C TRP A 304 -22.32 21.07 7.82
N GLN A 305 -21.65 21.62 8.83
CA GLN A 305 -22.05 21.44 10.23
C GLN A 305 -23.48 21.93 10.49
N ASN A 306 -23.90 23.02 9.83
CA ASN A 306 -25.25 23.54 9.98
C ASN A 306 -26.31 22.60 9.40
N LEU A 307 -26.00 21.84 8.34
CA LEU A 307 -26.91 20.81 7.81
C LEU A 307 -27.11 19.64 8.78
N LEU A 308 -26.08 19.30 9.56
CA LEU A 308 -26.19 18.31 10.62
C LEU A 308 -27.05 18.87 11.77
N THR A 309 -26.79 20.10 12.21
CA THR A 309 -27.55 20.76 13.29
C THR A 309 -29.02 21.04 12.92
N GLU A 310 -29.31 21.35 11.66
CA GLU A 310 -30.70 21.49 11.17
C GLU A 310 -31.40 20.14 10.95
N GLY A 311 -30.74 19.00 11.21
CA GLY A 311 -31.33 17.67 11.06
C GLY A 311 -31.69 17.31 9.61
N VAL A 312 -30.94 17.82 8.63
CA VAL A 312 -31.17 17.53 7.20
C VAL A 312 -30.37 16.33 6.73
N VAL A 313 -29.19 16.13 7.34
CA VAL A 313 -28.25 15.05 7.06
C VAL A 313 -28.01 14.25 8.33
N GLU A 314 -27.91 12.93 8.19
CA GLU A 314 -27.66 12.01 9.30
C GLU A 314 -26.44 11.12 8.99
N LEU A 315 -25.59 10.87 9.98
CA LEU A 315 -24.49 9.92 9.86
C LEU A 315 -25.01 8.52 10.20
N ILE A 316 -24.98 7.62 9.22
CA ILE A 316 -25.47 6.25 9.37
C ILE A 316 -24.27 5.30 9.33
N ASP A 317 -24.13 4.45 10.35
CA ASP A 317 -23.12 3.40 10.39
C ASP A 317 -23.60 2.12 9.71
N THR A 318 -22.69 1.17 9.52
CA THR A 318 -22.99 -0.10 8.83
C THR A 318 -24.00 -1.00 9.56
N GLU A 319 -24.17 -0.89 10.88
CA GLU A 319 -25.17 -1.68 11.61
C GLU A 319 -26.54 -1.01 11.51
N GLU A 320 -26.60 0.32 11.61
CA GLU A 320 -27.83 1.10 11.45
C GLU A 320 -28.37 1.04 10.02
N GLU A 321 -27.50 0.86 9.03
CA GLU A 321 -27.86 0.64 7.62
C GLU A 321 -28.76 -0.59 7.43
N GLU A 322 -28.63 -1.65 8.24
CA GLU A 322 -29.48 -2.85 8.12
C GLU A 322 -30.96 -2.57 8.43
N VAL A 323 -31.24 -1.54 9.22
CA VAL A 323 -32.60 -1.14 9.63
C VAL A 323 -33.13 0.00 8.76
N CYS A 324 -32.28 0.62 7.95
CA CYS A 324 -32.65 1.76 7.10
C CYS A 324 -33.14 1.32 5.71
N MET A 325 -34.05 2.11 5.12
CA MET A 325 -34.46 1.94 3.72
C MET A 325 -34.01 3.18 2.94
N ILE A 326 -32.96 3.02 2.13
CA ILE A 326 -32.27 4.11 1.44
C ILE A 326 -32.70 4.19 -0.03
N ALA A 327 -33.14 5.35 -0.50
CA ALA A 327 -33.38 5.63 -1.90
C ALA A 327 -32.09 6.03 -2.63
N MET A 328 -31.89 5.54 -3.86
CA MET A 328 -30.68 5.83 -4.65
C MET A 328 -30.72 7.23 -5.25
N GLU A 329 -31.84 7.63 -5.83
CA GLU A 329 -32.04 8.97 -6.35
C GLU A 329 -33.29 9.64 -5.76
N PRO A 330 -33.32 10.98 -5.66
CA PRO A 330 -34.52 11.73 -5.31
C PRO A 330 -35.72 11.45 -6.24
N LYS A 331 -35.48 11.03 -7.49
CA LYS A 331 -36.52 10.66 -8.47
C LYS A 331 -37.29 9.41 -8.00
N ASP A 332 -36.62 8.47 -7.35
CA ASP A 332 -37.20 7.19 -6.88
C ASP A 332 -38.21 7.40 -5.75
N LEU A 333 -38.01 8.43 -4.92
CA LEU A 333 -38.92 8.79 -3.83
C LEU A 333 -40.34 9.09 -4.31
N ARG A 334 -40.49 9.62 -5.53
CA ARG A 334 -41.80 9.97 -6.11
C ARG A 334 -42.58 8.75 -6.60
N ASN A 335 -41.86 7.71 -7.03
CA ASN A 335 -42.42 6.51 -7.63
C ASN A 335 -42.46 5.33 -6.63
N ALA A 336 -42.19 5.61 -5.36
CA ALA A 336 -41.99 4.63 -4.32
C ALA A 336 -43.28 3.88 -3.94
N ARG A 337 -43.21 2.54 -3.88
CA ARG A 337 -44.25 1.69 -3.24
C ARG A 337 -44.04 1.54 -1.73
N SER A 338 -42.83 1.82 -1.26
CA SER A 338 -42.40 1.67 0.15
C SER A 338 -42.08 3.04 0.76
N LEU A 339 -42.05 3.10 2.09
CA LEU A 339 -41.58 4.28 2.82
C LEU A 339 -40.05 4.24 2.95
N TYR A 340 -39.38 5.22 2.38
CA TYR A 340 -37.95 5.43 2.52
C TYR A 340 -37.63 6.23 3.78
N THR A 341 -36.52 5.90 4.44
CA THR A 341 -36.02 6.62 5.61
C THR A 341 -34.92 7.62 5.26
N HIS A 342 -34.09 7.27 4.26
CA HIS A 342 -32.98 8.10 3.82
C HIS A 342 -32.85 8.09 2.30
N CYS A 343 -32.03 8.99 1.78
CA CYS A 343 -31.65 9.05 0.38
C CYS A 343 -30.14 9.29 0.24
N GLU A 344 -29.52 8.62 -0.74
CA GLU A 344 -28.13 8.81 -1.10
C GLU A 344 -27.90 10.25 -1.59
N ILE A 345 -26.74 10.83 -1.24
CA ILE A 345 -26.39 12.17 -1.68
C ILE A 345 -26.07 12.16 -3.18
N HIS A 346 -25.22 11.22 -3.60
CA HIS A 346 -24.96 10.91 -4.99
C HIS A 346 -24.32 9.52 -5.10
N PRO A 347 -24.77 8.63 -6.01
CA PRO A 347 -24.23 7.27 -6.13
C PRO A 347 -22.72 7.19 -6.36
N SER A 348 -22.11 8.20 -7.00
CA SER A 348 -20.65 8.23 -7.24
C SER A 348 -19.80 8.29 -5.97
N MET A 349 -20.38 8.64 -4.82
CA MET A 349 -19.64 8.80 -3.56
C MET A 349 -19.15 7.48 -2.97
N ILE A 350 -19.60 6.34 -3.52
CA ILE A 350 -19.05 5.02 -3.22
C ILE A 350 -17.61 4.81 -3.72
N LEU A 351 -17.17 5.59 -4.71
CA LEU A 351 -15.86 5.44 -5.33
C LEU A 351 -14.78 6.17 -4.52
N GLU A 352 -13.52 5.97 -4.92
CA GLU A 352 -12.37 6.81 -4.58
C GLU A 352 -11.55 7.07 -5.85
N ARG A 353 -10.69 8.09 -5.85
CA ARG A 353 -9.88 8.50 -7.02
C ARG A 353 -8.68 7.56 -7.22
N ASN A 354 -8.70 6.82 -8.33
CA ASN A 354 -7.75 5.75 -8.70
C ASN A 354 -6.24 6.04 -8.51
N LYS A 355 -5.49 4.99 -8.15
CA LYS A 355 -4.06 5.03 -7.77
C LYS A 355 -3.14 4.16 -8.65
N SER A 356 -1.84 4.50 -8.65
CA SER A 356 -0.71 3.72 -9.23
C SER A 356 0.40 3.42 -8.19
N PRO A 357 1.27 2.40 -8.36
CA PRO A 357 1.97 1.77 -7.22
C PRO A 357 3.49 2.08 -7.02
N HIS A 358 3.91 1.98 -5.73
CA HIS A 358 5.22 1.56 -5.14
C HIS A 358 6.32 2.61 -4.82
N GLY A 359 7.01 2.38 -3.69
CA GLY A 359 8.23 3.05 -3.22
C GLY A 359 9.10 2.10 -2.37
N ILE A 360 10.40 2.33 -2.34
CA ILE A 360 11.45 1.44 -1.79
C ILE A 360 11.97 2.00 -0.46
N GLY A 361 12.23 1.13 0.53
CA GLY A 361 12.80 1.47 1.84
C GLY A 361 14.34 1.45 1.86
N GLY A 362 14.93 2.33 2.67
CA GLY A 362 16.37 2.41 2.91
C GLY A 362 16.72 2.06 4.37
N GLY A 363 17.74 1.22 4.55
CA GLY A 363 18.26 0.81 5.86
C GLY A 363 19.32 1.76 6.40
N SER A 364 19.31 1.96 7.71
CA SER A 364 20.26 2.74 8.49
C SER A 364 21.47 1.89 8.91
N GLY A 365 22.69 2.32 8.55
CA GLY A 365 23.95 1.72 8.99
C GLY A 365 24.63 2.54 10.09
N PHE A 366 25.37 1.85 10.97
CA PHE A 366 26.08 2.38 12.14
C PHE A 366 27.35 3.19 11.79
N MET A 367 27.74 4.10 12.70
CA MET A 367 28.72 5.17 12.51
C MET A 367 30.15 4.81 12.93
N ASN A 368 31.10 5.10 12.04
CA ASN A 368 32.47 5.49 12.38
C ASN A 368 32.60 7.02 12.19
N SER A 369 33.55 7.67 12.86
CA SER A 369 33.83 9.11 12.68
C SER A 369 34.46 9.34 11.30
N GLU A 370 33.66 9.84 10.37
CA GLU A 370 34.05 10.05 8.98
C GLU A 370 33.96 11.54 8.63
N GLU A 371 34.88 12.02 7.79
CA GLU A 371 34.99 13.43 7.41
C GLU A 371 34.75 13.63 5.92
N PHE A 372 34.25 14.82 5.55
CA PHE A 372 34.13 15.27 4.17
C PHE A 372 35.41 16.00 3.76
N GLU A 373 36.12 15.43 2.80
CA GLU A 373 37.30 16.01 2.19
C GLU A 373 37.51 15.37 0.83
N LYS A 374 38.34 15.99 -0.01
CA LYS A 374 38.72 15.43 -1.31
C LYS A 374 39.74 14.29 -1.14
N PRO A 375 39.38 13.03 -1.42
CA PRO A 375 40.31 11.90 -1.28
C PRO A 375 41.44 11.99 -2.31
N THR A 376 42.69 11.78 -1.89
CA THR A 376 43.87 11.78 -2.78
C THR A 376 44.58 10.43 -2.77
N ARG A 377 45.26 10.09 -3.87
CA ARG A 377 46.03 8.83 -3.99
C ARG A 377 47.20 8.71 -3.02
N ALA A 378 47.71 9.85 -2.53
CA ALA A 378 48.78 9.87 -1.55
C ALA A 378 48.25 9.48 -0.16
N THR A 379 47.13 10.08 0.27
CA THR A 379 46.65 9.96 1.65
C THR A 379 45.70 8.78 1.88
N CYS A 380 44.93 8.39 0.87
CA CYS A 380 43.86 7.40 1.00
C CYS A 380 44.23 6.03 0.45
N MET A 381 43.95 5.00 1.25
CA MET A 381 44.02 3.60 0.86
C MET A 381 42.78 3.19 0.04
N ARG A 382 43.00 2.46 -1.07
CA ARG A 382 41.95 1.84 -1.91
C ARG A 382 40.88 2.83 -2.40
N LEU A 383 41.30 3.86 -3.13
CA LEU A 383 40.37 4.72 -3.88
C LEU A 383 39.51 3.90 -4.84
N LYS A 384 38.23 4.29 -4.94
CA LYS A 384 37.30 3.70 -5.88
C LYS A 384 37.66 4.07 -7.32
N HIS A 385 37.20 3.23 -8.25
CA HIS A 385 37.30 3.49 -9.68
C HIS A 385 36.23 4.52 -10.08
N GLY A 386 36.54 5.80 -9.89
CA GLY A 386 35.66 6.93 -10.20
C GLY A 386 36.43 8.23 -10.35
N SER A 387 35.82 9.23 -10.99
CA SER A 387 36.45 10.55 -11.12
C SER A 387 36.23 11.38 -9.85
N TYR A 388 37.34 11.77 -9.20
CA TYR A 388 37.34 12.70 -8.06
C TYR A 388 37.63 14.14 -8.49
N HIS A 389 37.86 14.39 -9.78
CA HIS A 389 38.20 15.72 -10.30
C HIS A 389 37.04 16.71 -10.15
N LYS A 390 35.80 16.21 -10.19
CA LYS A 390 34.57 17.00 -10.07
C LYS A 390 34.23 17.41 -8.63
N LEU A 391 35.02 16.98 -7.65
CA LEU A 391 34.87 17.39 -6.26
C LEU A 391 35.67 18.67 -6.00
N ASP A 392 35.06 19.58 -5.27
CA ASP A 392 35.71 20.76 -4.72
C ASP A 392 36.57 20.39 -3.49
N ALA A 393 37.24 21.39 -2.89
CA ALA A 393 38.15 21.17 -1.77
C ALA A 393 37.45 20.61 -0.52
N ASP A 394 36.16 20.89 -0.37
CA ASP A 394 35.30 20.37 0.72
C ASP A 394 34.87 18.91 0.51
N GLY A 395 35.25 18.29 -0.61
CA GLY A 395 34.87 16.94 -0.97
C GLY A 395 33.44 16.82 -1.49
N LEU A 396 32.76 17.92 -1.84
CA LEU A 396 31.43 17.92 -2.43
C LEU A 396 31.48 18.39 -3.90
N VAL A 397 30.45 18.05 -4.67
CA VAL A 397 30.31 18.49 -6.06
C VAL A 397 29.50 19.79 -6.12
N ALA A 398 29.90 20.77 -6.93
CA ALA A 398 29.13 22.01 -7.08
C ALA A 398 27.80 21.81 -7.85
N PRO A 399 26.71 22.53 -7.48
CA PRO A 399 25.50 22.62 -8.29
C PRO A 399 25.80 23.07 -9.73
N GLY A 400 25.07 22.52 -10.71
CA GLY A 400 25.30 22.77 -12.14
C GLY A 400 26.34 21.84 -12.80
N THR A 401 27.13 21.10 -12.02
CA THR A 401 28.11 20.16 -12.57
C THR A 401 27.43 18.95 -13.21
N ARG A 402 27.86 18.58 -14.42
CA ARG A 402 27.41 17.36 -15.10
C ARG A 402 28.12 16.13 -14.55
N VAL A 403 27.33 15.17 -14.08
CA VAL A 403 27.80 13.91 -13.51
C VAL A 403 27.27 12.72 -14.31
N SER A 404 28.10 11.69 -14.39
CA SER A 404 27.85 10.42 -15.07
C SER A 404 28.15 9.25 -14.14
N GLY A 405 27.66 8.06 -14.48
CA GLY A 405 27.91 6.85 -13.70
C GLY A 405 29.40 6.66 -13.41
N SER A 406 29.70 6.17 -12.20
CA SER A 406 31.05 6.08 -11.60
C SER A 406 31.69 7.38 -11.12
N ASP A 407 31.12 8.57 -11.41
CA ASP A 407 31.61 9.80 -10.80
C ASP A 407 31.33 9.84 -9.30
N ILE A 408 32.26 10.43 -8.55
CA ILE A 408 32.15 10.61 -7.11
C ILE A 408 31.40 11.91 -6.85
N ILE A 409 30.30 11.83 -6.08
CA ILE A 409 29.47 12.99 -5.71
C ILE A 409 29.77 13.48 -4.30
N ILE A 410 30.21 12.59 -3.41
CA ILE A 410 30.55 12.90 -2.02
C ILE A 410 31.88 12.20 -1.71
N GLY A 411 32.95 12.98 -1.59
CA GLY A 411 34.23 12.59 -1.04
C GLY A 411 34.11 12.44 0.47
N LYS A 412 34.38 11.23 0.96
CA LYS A 412 34.29 10.90 2.37
C LYS A 412 35.44 9.99 2.76
N THR A 413 36.09 10.28 3.87
CA THR A 413 37.25 9.50 4.35
C THR A 413 37.04 9.06 5.78
N SER A 414 37.40 7.81 6.06
CA SER A 414 37.46 7.27 7.42
C SER A 414 38.93 7.13 7.84
N PRO A 415 39.35 7.63 9.01
CA PRO A 415 40.71 7.43 9.49
C PRO A 415 40.99 5.94 9.71
N LEU A 416 42.20 5.49 9.36
CA LEU A 416 42.68 4.16 9.71
C LEU A 416 43.30 4.22 11.12
N PRO A 417 43.18 3.16 11.94
CA PRO A 417 43.88 3.10 13.22
C PRO A 417 45.39 3.19 12.98
N SER A 418 46.05 4.04 13.75
CA SER A 418 47.44 4.49 13.53
C SER A 418 48.52 3.50 13.98
N SER A 419 48.20 2.23 14.21
CA SER A 419 49.14 1.25 14.77
C SER A 419 48.96 -0.14 14.15
N ASP A 420 49.83 -0.48 13.21
CA ASP A 420 50.22 -1.87 12.98
C ASP A 420 51.14 -2.29 14.14
N GLU A 421 50.97 -3.50 14.69
CA GLU A 421 51.79 -4.07 15.79
C GLU A 421 53.30 -4.15 15.49
N ASN A 422 53.74 -3.76 14.27
CA ASN A 422 55.11 -3.84 13.77
C ASN A 422 55.85 -2.49 13.64
N GLY A 423 55.29 -1.37 14.11
CA GLY A 423 56.04 -0.09 14.23
C GLY A 423 56.51 0.58 12.93
N LEU A 424 55.99 0.17 11.77
CA LEU A 424 56.23 0.82 10.49
C LEU A 424 55.15 1.90 10.24
N GLU A 425 55.55 3.11 9.82
CA GLU A 425 54.61 4.16 9.43
C GLU A 425 53.69 3.68 8.30
N ALA A 426 52.38 3.69 8.54
CA ALA A 426 51.40 3.30 7.53
C ALA A 426 51.46 4.27 6.34
N ARG A 427 51.78 3.75 5.14
CA ARG A 427 51.84 4.51 3.86
C ARG A 427 50.58 5.33 3.57
N HIS A 428 49.43 4.95 4.11
CA HIS A 428 48.16 5.64 3.95
C HIS A 428 47.48 5.80 5.31
N GLN A 429 47.02 7.02 5.61
CA GLN A 429 46.44 7.37 6.90
C GLN A 429 44.91 7.22 6.93
N LYS A 430 44.27 7.26 5.76
CA LYS A 430 42.80 7.27 5.64
C LYS A 430 42.32 6.20 4.66
N ARG A 431 41.07 5.76 4.82
CA ARG A 431 40.35 4.88 3.89
C ARG A 431 39.30 5.69 3.16
N ASP A 432 39.15 5.44 1.87
CA ASP A 432 38.08 6.04 1.07
C ASP A 432 36.71 5.40 1.37
N ALA A 433 35.76 6.21 1.82
CA ALA A 433 34.36 5.88 2.08
C ALA A 433 33.39 6.71 1.21
N SER A 434 33.90 7.29 0.12
CA SER A 434 33.16 8.15 -0.80
C SER A 434 31.91 7.50 -1.39
N THR A 435 30.93 8.30 -1.77
CA THR A 435 29.70 7.83 -2.44
C THR A 435 29.77 8.13 -3.93
N THR A 436 29.63 7.09 -4.75
CA THR A 436 29.56 7.18 -6.22
C THR A 436 28.11 7.37 -6.68
N LEU A 437 27.92 8.02 -7.82
CA LEU A 437 26.67 7.91 -8.55
C LEU A 437 26.51 6.48 -9.09
N ARG A 438 25.26 5.99 -9.20
CA ARG A 438 25.00 4.66 -9.77
C ARG A 438 25.44 4.62 -11.24
N THR A 439 25.96 3.48 -11.68
CA THR A 439 26.63 3.32 -12.99
C THR A 439 25.75 3.69 -14.20
N HIS A 440 24.44 3.47 -14.12
CA HIS A 440 23.49 3.75 -15.21
C HIS A 440 22.76 5.09 -15.08
N GLU A 441 23.11 5.90 -14.07
CA GLU A 441 22.50 7.21 -13.85
C GLU A 441 23.44 8.31 -14.34
N ASN A 442 22.87 9.30 -14.98
CA ASN A 442 23.53 10.51 -15.43
C ASN A 442 22.63 11.70 -15.14
N GLY A 443 23.21 12.89 -15.03
CA GLY A 443 22.45 14.09 -14.76
C GLY A 443 23.29 15.29 -14.42
N ILE A 444 22.61 16.32 -13.93
CA ILE A 444 23.23 17.57 -13.48
C ILE A 444 22.90 17.73 -11.99
N ILE A 445 23.88 18.14 -11.20
CA ILE A 445 23.63 18.46 -9.79
C ILE A 445 22.70 19.66 -9.70
N ASP A 446 21.60 19.50 -9.00
CA ASP A 446 20.53 20.50 -8.89
C ASP A 446 20.72 21.36 -7.64
N SER A 447 20.93 20.71 -6.49
CA SER A 447 21.18 21.41 -5.23
C SER A 447 22.01 20.56 -4.28
N VAL A 448 22.89 21.21 -3.54
CA VAL A 448 23.70 20.60 -2.48
C VAL A 448 23.37 21.32 -1.18
N MET A 449 22.90 20.57 -0.20
CA MET A 449 22.57 21.10 1.12
C MET A 449 23.55 20.54 2.14
N LEU A 450 24.31 21.41 2.78
CA LEU A 450 25.14 21.09 3.95
C LEU A 450 24.44 21.62 5.20
N THR A 451 24.25 20.76 6.20
CA THR A 451 23.65 21.10 7.49
C THR A 451 24.32 20.26 8.58
N THR A 452 24.05 20.55 9.84
CA THR A 452 24.38 19.67 10.96
C THR A 452 23.16 18.82 11.31
N ASN A 453 23.38 17.55 11.70
CA ASN A 453 22.33 16.71 12.26
C ASN A 453 22.08 17.07 13.74
N ALA A 454 21.05 16.46 14.35
CA ALA A 454 20.75 16.67 15.77
C ALA A 454 21.85 16.15 16.73
N GLU A 455 22.82 15.39 16.24
CA GLU A 455 23.94 14.83 17.01
C GLU A 455 25.22 15.68 16.86
N GLY A 456 25.15 16.79 16.11
CA GLY A 456 26.28 17.70 15.88
C GLY A 456 27.21 17.30 14.72
N PHE A 457 26.94 16.19 14.02
CA PHE A 457 27.72 15.78 12.85
C PHE A 457 27.32 16.57 11.60
N LYS A 458 28.31 16.85 10.75
CA LYS A 458 28.07 17.41 9.41
C LYS A 458 27.26 16.41 8.57
N PHE A 459 26.23 16.90 7.89
CA PHE A 459 25.29 16.12 7.10
C PHE A 459 25.04 16.81 5.76
N THR A 460 25.21 16.07 4.67
CA THR A 460 25.02 16.59 3.31
C THR A 460 23.91 15.84 2.57
N LYS A 461 23.14 16.57 1.77
CA LYS A 461 22.16 16.03 0.81
C LYS A 461 22.45 16.62 -0.56
N VAL A 462 22.80 15.75 -1.50
CA VAL A 462 23.03 16.11 -2.90
C VAL A 462 21.81 15.65 -3.71
N ARG A 463 21.14 16.60 -4.38
CA ARG A 463 20.06 16.33 -5.34
C ARG A 463 20.61 16.53 -6.75
N PHE A 464 20.33 15.59 -7.64
CA PHE A 464 20.62 15.72 -9.06
C PHE A 464 19.34 15.59 -9.87
N ARG A 465 19.32 16.19 -11.05
CA ARG A 465 18.21 16.17 -12.01
C ARG A 465 18.63 15.44 -13.28
N ASN A 466 17.70 14.66 -13.82
CA ASN A 466 17.84 14.01 -15.11
C ASN A 466 16.54 14.23 -15.92
N ILE A 467 16.68 14.63 -17.18
CA ILE A 467 15.55 14.83 -18.08
C ILE A 467 15.31 13.52 -18.82
N ARG A 468 14.10 12.98 -18.70
CA ARG A 468 13.73 11.71 -19.32
C ARG A 468 12.77 11.95 -20.48
N ILE A 469 13.28 11.82 -21.70
CA ILE A 469 12.48 11.91 -22.92
C ILE A 469 11.74 10.57 -23.10
N PRO A 470 10.45 10.56 -23.50
CA PRO A 470 9.75 9.31 -23.84
C PRO A 470 10.48 8.55 -24.94
N GLN A 471 10.69 7.25 -24.73
CA GLN A 471 11.41 6.38 -25.67
C GLN A 471 10.72 5.02 -25.81
N ILE A 472 11.17 4.24 -26.78
CA ILE A 472 10.67 2.88 -27.02
C ILE A 472 10.79 2.04 -25.74
N GLY A 473 9.68 1.38 -25.40
CA GLY A 473 9.50 0.54 -24.21
C GLY A 473 9.05 1.29 -22.95
N ASP A 474 9.03 2.63 -22.93
CA ASP A 474 8.45 3.39 -21.81
C ASP A 474 6.95 3.11 -21.70
N LYS A 475 6.46 3.07 -20.46
CA LYS A 475 5.07 2.69 -20.18
C LYS A 475 4.13 3.89 -20.09
N PHE A 476 3.03 3.79 -20.82
CA PHE A 476 1.90 4.73 -20.77
C PHE A 476 0.62 3.96 -20.45
N ALA A 477 -0.36 4.64 -19.87
CA ALA A 477 -1.67 4.08 -19.62
C ALA A 477 -2.78 5.11 -19.83
N SER A 478 -3.93 4.66 -20.34
CA SER A 478 -5.16 5.46 -20.29
C SER A 478 -5.79 5.39 -18.89
N ARG A 479 -6.79 6.24 -18.63
CA ARG A 479 -7.56 6.20 -17.37
C ARG A 479 -8.37 4.91 -17.17
N HIS A 480 -8.55 4.11 -18.22
CA HIS A 480 -9.36 2.88 -18.24
C HIS A 480 -8.53 1.60 -18.10
N GLY A 481 -7.34 1.69 -17.47
CA GLY A 481 -6.50 0.52 -17.21
C GLY A 481 -5.78 -0.04 -18.44
N GLN A 482 -5.85 0.63 -19.60
CA GLN A 482 -5.08 0.22 -20.78
C GLN A 482 -3.63 0.64 -20.66
N LYS A 483 -2.82 -0.21 -20.02
CA LYS A 483 -1.37 -0.07 -19.98
C LYS A 483 -0.72 -0.64 -21.25
N GLY A 484 0.22 0.12 -21.81
CA GLY A 484 1.01 -0.24 -22.99
C GLY A 484 2.43 0.32 -22.92
N THR A 485 3.28 -0.14 -23.83
CA THR A 485 4.64 0.39 -24.04
C THR A 485 4.74 1.02 -25.41
N ILE A 486 5.57 2.06 -25.56
CA ILE A 486 5.88 2.60 -26.89
C ILE A 486 6.59 1.50 -27.70
N GLY A 487 6.00 1.09 -28.82
CA GLY A 487 6.62 0.11 -29.73
C GLY A 487 7.56 0.77 -30.75
N MET A 488 7.10 1.88 -31.34
CA MET A 488 7.81 2.64 -32.36
C MET A 488 7.48 4.12 -32.22
N THR A 489 8.34 4.98 -32.73
CA THR A 489 8.15 6.43 -32.81
C THR A 489 8.34 6.86 -34.25
N TYR A 490 7.34 7.54 -34.81
CA TYR A 490 7.39 8.12 -36.15
C TYR A 490 7.46 9.64 -36.05
N ARG A 491 8.07 10.28 -37.05
CA ARG A 491 8.01 11.74 -37.19
C ARG A 491 6.69 12.12 -37.85
N GLN A 492 6.36 13.42 -37.82
CA GLN A 492 5.07 13.91 -38.30
C GLN A 492 4.81 13.56 -39.77
N GLU A 493 5.84 13.58 -40.61
CA GLU A 493 5.76 13.25 -42.04
C GLU A 493 5.36 11.80 -42.34
N ASP A 494 5.66 10.88 -41.42
CA ASP A 494 5.35 9.45 -41.59
C ASP A 494 3.98 9.09 -40.97
N MET A 495 3.41 9.99 -40.16
CA MET A 495 2.15 9.74 -39.46
C MET A 495 0.95 9.94 -40.39
N PRO A 496 -0.09 9.09 -40.27
CA PRO A 496 -1.36 9.34 -40.94
C PRO A 496 -1.96 10.67 -40.51
N PHE A 497 -2.55 11.40 -41.45
CA PHE A 497 -3.11 12.73 -41.19
C PHE A 497 -4.56 12.84 -41.67
N THR A 498 -5.35 13.69 -41.03
CA THR A 498 -6.73 14.02 -41.44
C THR A 498 -6.73 15.03 -42.59
N ILE A 499 -7.89 15.37 -43.15
CA ILE A 499 -8.00 16.41 -44.20
C ILE A 499 -7.49 17.78 -43.76
N GLU A 500 -7.49 18.05 -42.45
CA GLU A 500 -6.97 19.28 -41.84
C GLU A 500 -5.47 19.25 -41.57
N GLY A 501 -4.82 18.11 -41.81
CA GLY A 501 -3.42 17.90 -41.46
C GLY A 501 -3.19 17.55 -40.00
N VAL A 502 -4.24 17.16 -39.24
CA VAL A 502 -4.06 16.69 -37.86
C VAL A 502 -3.48 15.28 -37.88
N THR A 503 -2.30 15.12 -37.27
CA THR A 503 -1.64 13.84 -37.04
C THR A 503 -1.85 13.38 -35.60
N PRO A 504 -2.19 12.11 -35.32
CA PRO A 504 -2.39 11.64 -33.96
C PRO A 504 -1.07 11.54 -33.20
N ASP A 505 -1.05 11.88 -31.92
CA ASP A 505 0.15 11.72 -31.07
C ASP A 505 0.45 10.26 -30.74
N ILE A 506 -0.60 9.45 -30.55
CA ILE A 506 -0.52 8.04 -30.16
C ILE A 506 -1.52 7.24 -30.99
N ILE A 507 -1.06 6.14 -31.60
CA ILE A 507 -1.91 5.16 -32.26
C ILE A 507 -1.96 3.90 -31.40
N VAL A 508 -3.17 3.43 -31.12
CA VAL A 508 -3.42 2.21 -30.34
C VAL A 508 -4.03 1.15 -31.24
N ASN A 509 -3.62 -0.11 -31.03
CA ASN A 509 -4.17 -1.23 -31.77
C ASN A 509 -5.65 -1.48 -31.39
N PRO A 510 -6.59 -1.52 -32.36
CA PRO A 510 -8.00 -1.80 -32.11
C PRO A 510 -8.27 -3.11 -31.37
N HIS A 511 -7.41 -4.14 -31.53
CA HIS A 511 -7.56 -5.42 -30.85
C HIS A 511 -7.49 -5.34 -29.31
N ALA A 512 -7.00 -4.23 -28.76
CA ALA A 512 -7.01 -3.99 -27.32
C ALA A 512 -8.43 -3.75 -26.75
N ILE A 513 -9.41 -3.39 -27.58
CA ILE A 513 -10.76 -3.03 -27.12
C ILE A 513 -11.68 -4.25 -26.94
N PRO A 514 -11.87 -5.16 -27.92
CA PRO A 514 -12.90 -6.20 -27.82
C PRO A 514 -12.68 -7.17 -26.65
N SER A 515 -11.43 -7.55 -26.39
CA SER A 515 -11.10 -8.50 -25.31
C SER A 515 -11.17 -7.88 -23.91
N ARG A 516 -10.96 -6.56 -23.79
CA ARG A 516 -10.97 -5.85 -22.50
C ARG A 516 -12.27 -5.11 -22.23
N MET A 517 -13.11 -4.95 -23.26
CA MET A 517 -14.41 -4.28 -23.21
C MET A 517 -14.37 -2.88 -22.56
N THR A 518 -13.27 -2.12 -22.77
CA THR A 518 -13.08 -0.78 -22.21
C THR A 518 -13.84 0.27 -23.04
N ILE A 519 -15.16 0.20 -23.06
CA ILE A 519 -16.03 1.09 -23.85
C ILE A 519 -15.92 2.54 -23.34
N GLY A 520 -15.73 2.73 -22.02
CA GLY A 520 -15.52 4.05 -21.43
C GLY A 520 -14.34 4.82 -22.05
N HIS A 521 -13.32 4.12 -22.55
CA HIS A 521 -12.21 4.76 -23.27
C HIS A 521 -12.65 5.40 -24.59
N LEU A 522 -13.54 4.73 -25.33
CA LEU A 522 -14.10 5.26 -26.58
C LEU A 522 -15.07 6.42 -26.32
N ILE A 523 -15.89 6.31 -25.27
CA ILE A 523 -16.81 7.38 -24.86
C ILE A 523 -16.02 8.63 -24.43
N GLU A 524 -14.93 8.46 -23.68
CA GLU A 524 -14.03 9.55 -23.32
C GLU A 524 -13.48 10.27 -24.56
N CYS A 525 -13.03 9.52 -25.58
CA CYS A 525 -12.54 10.12 -26.82
C CYS A 525 -13.63 10.92 -27.55
N LEU A 526 -14.87 10.42 -27.59
CA LEU A 526 -16.00 11.12 -28.20
C LEU A 526 -16.36 12.40 -27.45
N LEU A 527 -16.54 12.29 -26.13
CA LEU A 527 -16.86 13.43 -25.28
C LEU A 527 -15.73 14.48 -25.32
N GLY A 528 -14.48 14.03 -25.29
CA GLY A 528 -13.31 14.89 -25.41
C GLY A 528 -13.29 15.63 -26.74
N LYS A 529 -13.69 14.98 -27.85
CA LYS A 529 -13.80 15.63 -29.15
C LYS A 529 -14.86 16.73 -29.12
N VAL A 530 -16.07 16.44 -28.64
CA VAL A 530 -17.14 17.45 -28.51
C VAL A 530 -16.68 18.62 -27.64
N SER A 531 -16.13 18.32 -26.46
CA SER A 531 -15.62 19.31 -25.50
C SER A 531 -14.54 20.21 -26.11
N SER A 532 -13.62 19.63 -26.89
CA SER A 532 -12.56 20.40 -27.56
C SER A 532 -13.07 21.37 -28.63
N GLN A 533 -14.23 21.07 -29.22
CA GLN A 533 -14.84 21.90 -30.27
C GLN A 533 -15.80 22.95 -29.69
N THR A 534 -16.52 22.63 -28.61
CA THR A 534 -17.38 23.61 -27.93
C THR A 534 -16.57 24.56 -27.05
N GLY A 535 -15.40 24.13 -26.56
CA GLY A 535 -14.60 24.87 -25.59
C GLY A 535 -15.03 24.67 -24.14
N ASP A 536 -15.96 23.74 -23.88
CA ASP A 536 -16.47 23.42 -22.56
C ASP A 536 -15.78 22.19 -21.96
N GLU A 537 -15.80 22.05 -20.63
CA GLU A 537 -15.34 20.83 -19.96
C GLU A 537 -16.44 19.75 -19.99
N GLY A 538 -16.13 18.59 -20.57
CA GLY A 538 -17.07 17.47 -20.64
C GLY A 538 -17.29 16.78 -19.30
N ASP A 539 -18.54 16.67 -18.86
CA ASP A 539 -18.92 15.94 -17.66
C ASP A 539 -18.90 14.42 -17.90
N ALA A 540 -18.03 13.71 -17.16
CA ALA A 540 -17.91 12.25 -17.18
C ALA A 540 -18.26 11.63 -15.81
N THR A 541 -19.07 12.32 -15.00
CA THR A 541 -19.52 11.83 -13.70
C THR A 541 -20.32 10.53 -13.87
N PRO A 542 -20.01 9.46 -13.11
CA PRO A 542 -20.76 8.21 -13.16
C PRO A 542 -22.23 8.41 -12.77
N PHE A 543 -23.13 7.62 -13.39
CA PHE A 543 -24.57 7.62 -13.11
C PHE A 543 -25.30 8.93 -13.47
N THR A 544 -24.80 9.66 -14.47
CA THR A 544 -25.50 10.81 -15.04
C THR A 544 -26.41 10.41 -16.20
N ASP A 545 -27.36 11.29 -16.54
CA ASP A 545 -28.27 11.12 -17.67
C ASP A 545 -27.58 11.33 -19.05
N VAL A 546 -26.27 11.59 -19.07
CA VAL A 546 -25.49 11.80 -20.30
C VAL A 546 -25.34 10.49 -21.07
N THR A 547 -25.88 10.47 -22.29
CA THR A 547 -25.85 9.29 -23.16
C THR A 547 -24.89 9.46 -24.34
N VAL A 548 -24.36 8.34 -24.85
CA VAL A 548 -23.54 8.32 -26.07
C VAL A 548 -24.29 8.91 -27.25
N GLN A 549 -25.62 8.73 -27.31
CA GLN A 549 -26.46 9.26 -28.36
C GLN A 549 -26.45 10.79 -28.35
N ALA A 550 -26.63 11.42 -27.18
CA ALA A 550 -26.59 12.87 -27.03
C ALA A 550 -25.21 13.45 -27.44
N ILE A 551 -24.12 12.79 -27.06
CA ILE A 551 -22.75 13.16 -27.47
C ILE A 551 -22.58 13.04 -28.99
N SER A 552 -23.15 11.99 -29.58
CA SER A 552 -23.04 11.74 -31.03
C SER A 552 -23.86 12.75 -31.85
N ASP A 553 -25.06 13.12 -31.40
CA ASP A 553 -25.91 14.12 -32.04
C ASP A 553 -25.29 15.52 -31.98
N THR A 554 -24.72 15.89 -30.83
CA THR A 554 -23.99 17.16 -30.66
C THR A 554 -22.75 17.20 -31.57
N LEU A 555 -21.94 16.13 -31.62
CA LEU A 555 -20.80 16.06 -32.55
C LEU A 555 -21.23 16.22 -34.00
N HIS A 556 -22.32 15.57 -34.40
CA HIS A 556 -22.83 15.67 -35.76
C HIS A 556 -23.32 17.09 -36.10
N SER A 557 -24.00 17.75 -35.16
CA SER A 557 -24.46 19.14 -35.32
C SER A 557 -23.29 20.13 -35.51
N LEU A 558 -22.22 19.96 -34.74
CA LEU A 558 -20.98 20.76 -34.89
C LEU A 558 -20.31 20.51 -36.25
N GLY A 559 -20.37 19.27 -36.73
CA GLY A 559 -19.86 18.88 -38.04
C GLY A 559 -20.55 19.59 -39.22
N TYR A 560 -21.82 20.00 -39.09
CA TYR A 560 -22.52 20.82 -40.10
C TYR A 560 -22.35 22.32 -39.86
N ALA A 561 -22.37 22.78 -38.60
CA ALA A 561 -22.32 24.19 -38.26
C ALA A 561 -20.98 24.87 -38.64
N LEU A 562 -19.88 24.13 -38.62
CA LEU A 562 -18.54 24.66 -38.93
C LEU A 562 -18.19 24.68 -40.43
N VAL A 563 -19.06 24.15 -41.29
CA VAL A 563 -18.91 24.22 -42.75
C VAL A 563 -19.56 25.51 -43.22
N GLY A 564 -18.83 26.63 -43.08
CA GLY A 564 -19.28 27.92 -43.61
C GLY A 564 -19.50 27.88 -45.12
N PRO A 565 -20.26 28.83 -45.70
CA PRO A 565 -20.69 28.83 -47.11
C PRO A 565 -19.55 28.94 -48.16
N LEU A 566 -18.29 29.05 -47.73
CA LEU A 566 -17.12 29.25 -48.60
C LEU A 566 -16.73 28.05 -49.47
N PHE A 567 -17.33 26.86 -49.27
CA PHE A 567 -17.10 25.68 -50.12
C PHE A 567 -18.39 25.10 -50.73
N ALA A 568 -19.47 25.88 -50.79
CA ALA A 568 -20.71 25.50 -51.46
C ALA A 568 -20.60 25.70 -52.99
N ASN A 569 -19.75 24.93 -53.66
CA ASN A 569 -19.80 24.79 -55.12
C ASN A 569 -20.59 23.51 -55.47
N ASN A 570 -21.53 23.64 -56.41
CA ASN A 570 -22.61 22.72 -56.77
C ASN A 570 -22.23 21.27 -57.17
N ASN A 571 -20.97 20.86 -57.07
CA ASN A 571 -20.49 19.52 -57.46
C ASN A 571 -19.96 18.66 -56.29
N HIS A 572 -19.92 19.15 -55.05
CA HIS A 572 -19.60 18.34 -53.86
C HIS A 572 -20.67 18.55 -52.78
N PRO A 573 -21.55 17.56 -52.52
CA PRO A 573 -22.59 17.71 -51.50
C PRO A 573 -21.94 17.76 -50.11
N PHE A 574 -22.23 18.83 -49.37
CA PHE A 574 -22.08 19.01 -47.91
C PHE A 574 -21.16 18.00 -47.19
N VAL A 575 -19.87 18.31 -47.10
CA VAL A 575 -18.92 17.48 -46.32
C VAL A 575 -19.08 17.82 -44.85
N CYS A 576 -19.87 17.03 -44.11
CA CYS A 576 -19.91 17.09 -42.65
C CYS A 576 -18.49 16.86 -42.11
N ARG A 577 -17.96 17.84 -41.38
CA ARG A 577 -16.56 17.85 -40.89
C ARG A 577 -16.27 16.69 -39.93
N TYR A 578 -17.26 16.32 -39.12
CA TYR A 578 -17.15 15.24 -38.14
C TYR A 578 -18.25 14.19 -38.36
N GLN A 579 -17.87 12.92 -38.48
CA GLN A 579 -18.83 11.84 -38.43
C GLN A 579 -19.41 11.72 -37.01
N ARG A 580 -20.71 11.44 -36.94
CA ARG A 580 -21.48 11.23 -35.71
C ARG A 580 -20.79 10.35 -34.65
N PHE A 581 -20.10 9.29 -35.08
CA PHE A 581 -19.43 8.33 -34.19
C PHE A 581 -17.91 8.56 -34.07
N GLY A 582 -17.41 9.73 -34.45
CA GLY A 582 -16.00 10.11 -34.27
C GLY A 582 -15.01 9.49 -35.25
N ASN A 583 -15.46 8.69 -36.21
CA ASN A 583 -14.62 8.16 -37.29
C ASN A 583 -14.30 9.25 -38.32
N GLU A 584 -13.06 9.29 -38.78
CA GLU A 584 -12.60 10.25 -39.76
C GLU A 584 -11.81 9.57 -40.89
N VAL A 585 -11.73 10.26 -42.04
CA VAL A 585 -10.93 9.81 -43.16
C VAL A 585 -9.50 10.28 -42.95
N LEU A 586 -8.57 9.33 -42.87
CA LEU A 586 -7.13 9.59 -42.78
C LEU A 586 -6.42 9.20 -44.07
N TYR A 587 -5.31 9.87 -44.33
CA TYR A 587 -4.41 9.63 -45.46
C TYR A 587 -3.10 9.02 -44.95
N ASN A 588 -2.51 8.14 -45.76
CA ASN A 588 -1.22 7.53 -45.45
C ASN A 588 -0.09 8.56 -45.61
N GLY A 589 0.72 8.77 -44.56
CA GLY A 589 1.83 9.73 -44.57
C GLY A 589 2.89 9.49 -45.65
N HIS A 590 3.11 8.24 -46.07
CA HIS A 590 4.12 7.93 -47.08
C HIS A 590 3.65 8.08 -48.52
N THR A 591 2.39 7.75 -48.80
CA THR A 591 1.86 7.69 -50.18
C THR A 591 0.87 8.80 -50.50
N GLY A 592 0.37 9.51 -49.49
CA GLY A 592 -0.74 10.45 -49.60
C GLY A 592 -2.09 9.80 -49.94
N ARG A 593 -2.15 8.47 -50.12
CA ARG A 593 -3.40 7.78 -50.46
C ARG A 593 -4.33 7.72 -49.26
N ARG A 594 -5.62 7.92 -49.52
CA ARG A 594 -6.69 7.73 -48.53
C ARG A 594 -6.69 6.27 -48.03
N LEU A 595 -6.79 6.09 -46.72
CA LEU A 595 -7.00 4.78 -46.11
C LEU A 595 -8.42 4.27 -46.45
N GLN A 596 -8.53 2.98 -46.78
CA GLN A 596 -9.82 2.37 -47.14
C GLN A 596 -10.80 2.38 -45.95
N ALA A 597 -10.31 2.08 -44.75
CA ALA A 597 -11.07 2.16 -43.51
C ALA A 597 -11.03 3.58 -42.92
N GLN A 598 -12.16 4.03 -42.41
CA GLN A 598 -12.21 5.23 -41.56
C GLN A 598 -11.62 4.90 -40.18
N ILE A 599 -10.90 5.85 -39.60
CA ILE A 599 -10.19 5.67 -38.34
C ILE A 599 -10.91 6.44 -37.24
N PHE A 600 -11.16 5.78 -36.12
CA PHE A 600 -11.62 6.44 -34.91
C PHE A 600 -10.46 7.23 -34.30
N ILE A 601 -10.61 8.55 -34.23
CA ILE A 601 -9.62 9.48 -33.70
C ILE A 601 -10.29 10.42 -32.70
N GLY A 602 -9.62 10.83 -31.64
CA GLY A 602 -10.16 11.79 -30.67
C GLY A 602 -9.19 12.06 -29.54
N PRO A 603 -9.33 13.21 -28.85
CA PRO A 603 -8.47 13.55 -27.72
C PRO A 603 -8.81 12.67 -26.52
N THR A 604 -7.78 12.20 -25.81
CA THR A 604 -7.94 11.38 -24.61
C THR A 604 -6.79 11.60 -23.65
N PHE A 605 -7.01 11.43 -22.35
CA PHE A 605 -5.98 11.69 -21.35
C PHE A 605 -5.12 10.46 -21.07
N TYR A 606 -3.86 10.50 -21.52
CA TYR A 606 -2.86 9.48 -21.21
C TYR A 606 -1.96 9.86 -20.03
N GLN A 607 -1.59 8.85 -19.26
CA GLN A 607 -0.68 8.96 -18.12
C GLN A 607 0.65 8.29 -18.46
N ARG A 608 1.76 9.02 -18.27
CA ARG A 608 3.11 8.42 -18.29
C ARG A 608 3.36 7.72 -16.96
N LEU A 609 3.68 6.44 -17.00
CA LEU A 609 4.00 5.67 -15.81
C LEU A 609 5.48 5.82 -15.46
N LYS A 610 5.82 5.79 -14.17
CA LYS A 610 7.21 5.86 -13.68
C LYS A 610 8.12 4.71 -14.13
N HIS A 611 7.58 3.70 -14.78
CA HIS A 611 8.30 2.49 -15.18
C HIS A 611 9.00 2.72 -16.52
N MET A 612 10.18 3.33 -16.46
CA MET A 612 11.00 3.63 -17.63
C MET A 612 11.95 2.47 -17.96
N VAL A 613 12.33 2.36 -19.23
CA VAL A 613 13.17 1.26 -19.75
C VAL A 613 14.59 1.33 -19.22
N ASP A 614 15.18 2.53 -19.21
CA ASP A 614 16.54 2.75 -18.70
C ASP A 614 16.69 2.24 -17.27
N ASP A 615 15.63 2.38 -16.46
CA ASP A 615 15.59 1.93 -15.06
C ASP A 615 15.29 0.43 -14.92
N LYS A 616 15.08 -0.29 -16.03
CA LYS A 616 14.89 -1.75 -16.07
C LYS A 616 15.95 -2.55 -16.82
N ILE A 617 16.58 -2.02 -17.86
CA ILE A 617 17.64 -2.73 -18.60
C ILE A 617 18.76 -3.18 -17.64
N HIS A 618 19.14 -4.46 -17.73
CA HIS A 618 20.20 -5.01 -16.90
C HIS A 618 20.91 -6.13 -17.66
N SER A 619 22.23 -6.15 -17.57
CA SER A 619 23.08 -7.17 -18.18
C SER A 619 24.28 -7.43 -17.29
N ARG A 620 24.76 -8.68 -17.30
CA ARG A 620 25.95 -9.08 -16.55
C ARG A 620 26.77 -10.05 -17.38
N SER A 621 28.05 -9.76 -17.54
CA SER A 621 29.04 -10.71 -18.08
C SER A 621 29.80 -11.39 -16.94
N ARG A 622 30.59 -10.62 -16.18
CA ARG A 622 31.21 -11.00 -14.90
C ARG A 622 31.00 -9.86 -13.92
N GLY A 623 30.97 -10.17 -12.64
CA GLY A 623 30.66 -9.16 -11.64
C GLY A 623 30.93 -9.65 -10.22
N PRO A 624 30.62 -8.81 -9.24
CA PRO A 624 30.82 -9.14 -7.83
C PRO A 624 30.02 -10.39 -7.43
N VAL A 625 30.58 -11.10 -6.46
CA VAL A 625 30.02 -12.31 -5.86
C VAL A 625 29.83 -12.12 -4.36
N THR A 626 28.90 -12.85 -3.77
CA THR A 626 28.72 -12.93 -2.33
C THR A 626 29.96 -13.57 -1.69
N MET A 627 30.40 -13.08 -0.54
CA MET A 627 31.55 -13.69 0.14
C MET A 627 31.23 -15.08 0.71
N LEU A 628 30.00 -15.28 1.18
CA LEU A 628 29.56 -16.53 1.80
C LEU A 628 29.45 -17.67 0.77
N THR A 629 28.65 -17.48 -0.29
CA THR A 629 28.34 -18.53 -1.27
C THR A 629 29.17 -18.43 -2.54
N ARG A 630 29.94 -17.35 -2.75
CA ARG A 630 30.68 -17.05 -3.99
C ARG A 630 29.82 -17.03 -5.26
N GLN A 631 28.50 -16.93 -5.09
CA GLN A 631 27.56 -16.80 -6.19
C GLN A 631 27.43 -15.32 -6.59
N PRO A 632 26.98 -15.04 -7.82
CA PRO A 632 26.58 -13.70 -8.23
C PRO A 632 25.73 -12.97 -7.18
N LEU A 633 26.04 -11.69 -6.91
CA LEU A 633 25.18 -10.85 -6.06
C LEU A 633 23.75 -10.77 -6.60
N GLU A 634 22.79 -10.45 -5.73
CA GLU A 634 21.42 -10.13 -6.14
C GLU A 634 21.22 -8.64 -6.38
N GLY A 635 20.29 -8.32 -7.28
CA GLY A 635 19.79 -6.97 -7.50
C GLY A 635 20.60 -6.16 -8.52
N ARG A 636 19.87 -5.47 -9.40
CA ARG A 636 20.44 -4.62 -10.47
C ARG A 636 21.39 -3.54 -9.94
N ALA A 637 21.02 -2.87 -8.84
CA ALA A 637 21.80 -1.77 -8.29
C ALA A 637 23.20 -2.18 -7.80
N ARG A 638 23.47 -3.48 -7.68
CA ARG A 638 24.76 -4.06 -7.27
C ARG A 638 25.40 -4.90 -8.38
N GLU A 639 24.97 -4.70 -9.63
CA GLU A 639 25.44 -5.47 -10.78
C GLU A 639 25.22 -6.99 -10.59
N GLY A 640 24.08 -7.33 -9.96
CA GLY A 640 23.72 -8.68 -9.60
C GLY A 640 23.46 -9.60 -10.80
N GLY A 641 23.45 -10.91 -10.58
CA GLY A 641 23.07 -11.90 -11.59
C GLY A 641 21.56 -12.00 -11.81
N LEU A 642 21.16 -12.64 -12.90
CA LEU A 642 19.79 -13.12 -13.10
C LEU A 642 19.66 -14.50 -12.46
N ARG A 643 18.53 -14.73 -11.78
CA ARG A 643 18.26 -16.01 -11.15
C ARG A 643 17.81 -17.02 -12.21
N MET A 644 18.52 -18.15 -12.26
CA MET A 644 18.05 -19.35 -12.94
C MET A 644 17.46 -20.27 -11.88
N GLY A 645 16.14 -20.43 -11.90
CA GLY A 645 15.40 -21.19 -10.91
C GLY A 645 15.24 -22.66 -11.28
N GLU A 646 14.43 -23.32 -10.47
CA GLU A 646 14.09 -24.73 -10.63
C GLU A 646 13.33 -24.98 -11.95
N MET A 647 12.36 -24.12 -12.26
CA MET A 647 11.56 -24.25 -13.48
C MET A 647 12.41 -24.10 -14.74
N GLU A 648 13.34 -23.15 -14.77
CA GLU A 648 14.24 -22.97 -15.91
C GLU A 648 15.20 -24.16 -16.08
N ARG A 649 15.66 -24.75 -14.97
CA ARG A 649 16.44 -26.00 -14.98
C ARG A 649 15.62 -27.13 -15.61
N ASP A 650 14.38 -27.34 -15.15
CA ASP A 650 13.55 -28.46 -15.60
C ASP A 650 13.17 -28.34 -17.08
N CYS A 651 12.95 -27.12 -17.58
CA CYS A 651 12.78 -26.87 -19.01
C CYS A 651 14.00 -27.36 -19.82
N LEU A 652 15.23 -27.09 -19.39
CA LEU A 652 16.43 -27.54 -20.09
C LEU A 652 16.63 -29.06 -20.02
N ILE A 653 16.23 -29.67 -18.91
CA ILE A 653 16.20 -31.13 -18.77
C ILE A 653 15.22 -31.73 -19.79
N SER A 654 14.03 -31.14 -19.97
CA SER A 654 13.05 -31.60 -20.96
C SER A 654 13.56 -31.52 -22.40
N HIS A 655 14.43 -30.54 -22.69
CA HIS A 655 15.12 -30.43 -23.99
C HIS A 655 16.33 -31.37 -24.13
N GLY A 656 16.73 -32.09 -23.08
CA GLY A 656 17.92 -32.94 -23.08
C GLY A 656 19.24 -32.17 -23.17
N SER A 657 19.25 -30.86 -22.87
CA SER A 657 20.42 -29.99 -23.02
C SER A 657 21.36 -30.02 -21.81
N ALA A 658 21.90 -31.19 -21.50
CA ALA A 658 22.72 -31.43 -20.30
C ALA A 658 23.97 -30.54 -20.21
N ASN A 659 24.70 -30.36 -21.32
CA ASN A 659 25.90 -29.52 -21.35
C ASN A 659 25.60 -28.05 -21.05
N PHE A 660 24.50 -27.53 -21.60
CA PHE A 660 24.07 -26.16 -21.34
C PHE A 660 23.64 -25.99 -19.87
N LEU A 661 22.97 -26.99 -19.29
CA LEU A 661 22.61 -26.97 -17.89
C LEU A 661 23.85 -26.93 -16.98
N MET A 662 24.85 -27.77 -17.28
CA MET A 662 26.13 -27.76 -16.57
C MET A 662 26.86 -26.42 -16.71
N ASP A 663 26.88 -25.83 -17.91
CA ASP A 663 27.49 -24.51 -18.14
C ASP A 663 26.83 -23.41 -17.29
N ARG A 664 25.50 -23.42 -17.18
CA ARG A 664 24.76 -22.40 -16.43
C ARG A 664 24.79 -22.58 -14.91
N LEU A 665 24.55 -23.80 -14.42
CA LEU A 665 24.50 -24.06 -12.97
C LEU A 665 25.88 -24.20 -12.34
N PHE A 666 26.91 -24.57 -13.10
CA PHE A 666 28.25 -24.80 -12.58
C PHE A 666 29.28 -23.80 -13.13
N ALA A 667 29.57 -23.82 -14.44
CA ALA A 667 30.69 -23.07 -15.01
C ALA A 667 30.56 -21.54 -14.85
N ASN A 668 29.38 -21.00 -15.13
CA ASN A 668 29.11 -19.55 -15.09
C ASN A 668 28.64 -19.02 -13.73
N SER A 669 28.40 -19.91 -12.75
CA SER A 669 27.88 -19.54 -11.42
C SER A 669 29.00 -19.55 -10.38
N ASP A 670 29.42 -20.73 -9.93
CA ASP A 670 30.26 -20.92 -8.76
C ASP A 670 31.20 -22.12 -8.90
N ALA A 671 31.76 -22.29 -10.11
CA ALA A 671 32.73 -23.34 -10.39
C ALA A 671 33.90 -23.34 -9.40
N TYR A 672 34.08 -24.46 -8.70
CA TYR A 672 35.11 -24.61 -7.69
C TYR A 672 35.83 -25.96 -7.83
N ARG A 673 37.11 -25.97 -7.47
CA ARG A 673 37.95 -27.18 -7.48
C ARG A 673 38.26 -27.60 -6.06
N VAL A 674 38.09 -28.89 -5.77
CA VAL A 674 38.43 -29.51 -4.49
C VAL A 674 39.28 -30.76 -4.73
N HIS A 675 40.04 -31.14 -3.71
CA HIS A 675 40.80 -32.39 -3.71
C HIS A 675 40.20 -33.32 -2.68
N VAL A 676 39.99 -34.58 -3.05
CA VAL A 676 39.30 -35.59 -2.25
C VAL A 676 40.21 -36.79 -2.09
N CYS A 677 40.24 -37.37 -0.89
CA CYS A 677 40.98 -38.60 -0.64
C CYS A 677 40.21 -39.80 -1.20
N ASP A 678 40.84 -40.62 -2.04
CA ASP A 678 40.18 -41.75 -2.70
C ASP A 678 39.74 -42.86 -1.71
N LEU A 679 40.40 -42.93 -0.54
CA LEU A 679 40.11 -43.94 0.49
C LEU A 679 38.89 -43.58 1.35
N CYS A 680 38.78 -42.35 1.82
CA CYS A 680 37.70 -41.94 2.74
C CYS A 680 36.62 -41.08 2.11
N GLY A 681 36.86 -40.52 0.92
CA GLY A 681 35.93 -39.64 0.21
C GLY A 681 35.74 -38.25 0.84
N ILE A 682 36.59 -37.87 1.80
CA ILE A 682 36.55 -36.56 2.46
C ILE A 682 37.51 -35.59 1.75
N ILE A 683 37.16 -34.29 1.75
CA ILE A 683 38.00 -33.21 1.22
C ILE A 683 39.36 -33.22 1.93
N ALA A 684 40.43 -33.39 1.15
CA ALA A 684 41.81 -33.46 1.63
C ALA A 684 42.45 -32.06 1.74
N ILE A 685 43.52 -31.96 2.52
CA ILE A 685 44.32 -30.73 2.61
C ILE A 685 45.22 -30.70 1.37
N ALA A 686 45.06 -29.66 0.55
CA ALA A 686 45.81 -29.49 -0.68
C ALA A 686 46.53 -28.14 -0.70
N ASN A 687 47.85 -28.17 -0.83
CA ASN A 687 48.65 -26.98 -1.06
C ASN A 687 49.21 -27.00 -2.48
N LEU A 688 48.47 -26.37 -3.40
CA LEU A 688 48.80 -26.28 -4.82
C LEU A 688 50.12 -25.54 -5.10
N ARG A 689 50.60 -24.67 -4.18
CA ARG A 689 51.89 -23.96 -4.39
C ARG A 689 53.09 -24.86 -4.18
N LYS A 690 53.01 -25.78 -3.21
CA LYS A 690 54.07 -26.74 -2.88
C LYS A 690 53.84 -28.11 -3.53
N MET A 691 52.71 -28.27 -4.24
CA MET A 691 52.24 -29.54 -4.79
C MET A 691 52.15 -30.66 -3.74
N THR A 692 51.82 -30.31 -2.49
CA THR A 692 51.67 -31.27 -1.38
C THR A 692 50.21 -31.51 -1.08
N PHE A 693 49.81 -32.77 -1.05
CA PHE A 693 48.44 -33.21 -0.73
C PHE A 693 48.48 -34.19 0.43
N GLU A 694 47.60 -34.02 1.41
CA GLU A 694 47.56 -34.85 2.60
C GLU A 694 46.14 -35.01 3.15
N CYS A 695 45.74 -36.25 3.39
CA CYS A 695 44.57 -36.60 4.17
C CYS A 695 45.00 -37.05 5.57
N ARG A 696 44.64 -36.29 6.60
CA ARG A 696 45.00 -36.61 8.00
C ARG A 696 44.33 -37.88 8.51
N THR A 697 43.09 -38.13 8.10
CA THR A 697 42.31 -39.28 8.58
C THR A 697 42.90 -40.61 8.10
N CYS A 698 43.31 -40.69 6.83
CA CYS A 698 43.87 -41.90 6.24
C CYS A 698 45.41 -41.92 6.20
N ARG A 699 46.06 -40.82 6.62
CA ARG A 699 47.51 -40.59 6.43
C ARG A 699 47.97 -40.81 4.98
N ASN A 700 47.07 -40.54 4.04
CA ASN A 700 47.28 -40.76 2.62
C ASN A 700 47.75 -39.46 1.95
N LYS A 701 48.81 -39.56 1.14
CA LYS A 701 49.42 -38.44 0.40
C LYS A 701 49.43 -38.63 -1.11
N THR A 702 49.19 -39.86 -1.59
CA THR A 702 49.37 -40.23 -3.00
C THR A 702 48.03 -40.40 -3.73
N GLN A 703 47.04 -41.04 -3.11
CA GLN A 703 45.75 -41.32 -3.75
C GLN A 703 44.73 -40.21 -3.46
N ILE A 704 44.89 -39.08 -4.15
CA ILE A 704 44.03 -37.90 -4.00
C ILE A 704 43.57 -37.44 -5.38
N SER A 705 42.27 -37.54 -5.63
CA SER A 705 41.64 -37.08 -6.87
C SER A 705 41.24 -35.62 -6.80
N GLN A 706 41.37 -34.91 -7.93
CA GLN A 706 40.79 -33.57 -8.11
C GLN A 706 39.35 -33.69 -8.64
N VAL A 707 38.42 -32.99 -8.00
CA VAL A 707 37.01 -32.95 -8.39
C VAL A 707 36.55 -31.51 -8.55
N HIS A 708 35.75 -31.28 -9.58
CA HIS A 708 35.11 -30.00 -9.87
C HIS A 708 33.67 -30.03 -9.36
N ILE A 709 33.35 -29.20 -8.36
CA ILE A 709 32.01 -29.11 -7.77
C ILE A 709 31.62 -27.64 -7.57
N PRO A 710 30.33 -27.29 -7.59
CA PRO A 710 29.89 -25.96 -7.21
C PRO A 710 30.37 -25.60 -5.79
N TYR A 711 30.79 -24.35 -5.58
CA TYR A 711 31.19 -23.89 -4.24
C TYR A 711 30.03 -24.02 -3.22
N SER A 712 28.80 -23.79 -3.66
CA SER A 712 27.59 -24.02 -2.88
C SER A 712 27.47 -25.48 -2.40
N CYS A 713 27.82 -26.46 -3.24
CA CYS A 713 27.85 -27.88 -2.88
C CYS A 713 28.96 -28.19 -1.86
N LYS A 714 30.14 -27.58 -2.03
CA LYS A 714 31.20 -27.66 -1.00
C LYS A 714 30.73 -27.11 0.35
N LEU A 715 30.02 -25.99 0.36
CA LEU A 715 29.47 -25.42 1.60
C LEU A 715 28.45 -26.37 2.24
N LEU A 716 27.54 -26.96 1.45
CA LEU A 716 26.61 -27.99 1.92
C LEU A 716 27.33 -29.16 2.60
N PHE A 717 28.42 -29.66 2.02
CA PHE A 717 29.20 -30.72 2.65
C PHE A 717 29.82 -30.31 3.98
N GLN A 718 30.27 -29.06 4.10
CA GLN A 718 30.80 -28.54 5.38
C GLN A 718 29.70 -28.40 6.44
N GLU A 719 28.49 -27.96 6.06
CA GLU A 719 27.33 -27.90 6.96
C GLU A 719 26.87 -29.29 7.41
N LEU A 720 26.85 -30.27 6.50
CA LEU A 720 26.58 -31.67 6.86
C LEU A 720 27.62 -32.21 7.84
N MET A 721 28.90 -31.94 7.61
CA MET A 721 29.98 -32.35 8.51
C MET A 721 29.87 -31.68 9.89
N ALA A 722 29.40 -30.43 9.96
CA ALA A 722 29.12 -29.75 11.23
C ALA A 722 27.99 -30.44 12.02
N MET A 723 27.03 -31.05 11.33
CA MET A 723 25.98 -31.90 11.92
C MET A 723 26.43 -33.35 12.18
N SER A 724 27.74 -33.64 12.10
CA SER A 724 28.30 -35.00 12.21
C SER A 724 27.86 -35.98 11.12
N ILE A 725 27.31 -35.48 10.01
CA ILE A 725 27.00 -36.28 8.82
C ILE A 725 28.21 -36.18 7.88
N ALA A 726 28.85 -37.30 7.56
CA ALA A 726 30.04 -37.33 6.71
C ALA A 726 29.69 -37.69 5.24
N PRO A 727 29.45 -36.71 4.34
CA PRO A 727 29.27 -37.00 2.93
C PRO A 727 30.60 -37.43 2.30
N ARG A 728 30.63 -38.62 1.70
CA ARG A 728 31.83 -39.22 1.08
C ARG A 728 31.70 -39.22 -0.44
N LEU A 729 32.66 -38.61 -1.13
CA LEU A 729 32.77 -38.55 -2.58
C LEU A 729 33.75 -39.62 -3.06
N PHE A 730 33.27 -40.62 -3.80
CA PHE A 730 34.12 -41.64 -4.42
C PHE A 730 34.20 -41.38 -5.93
N THR A 731 35.42 -41.25 -6.46
CA THR A 731 35.68 -40.95 -7.88
C THR A 731 35.71 -42.19 -8.77
N MET A 732 35.95 -43.36 -8.17
CA MET A 732 35.88 -44.67 -8.81
C MET A 732 34.73 -45.46 -8.19
N GLY A 733 34.06 -46.30 -8.98
CA GLY A 733 33.02 -47.21 -8.47
C GLY A 733 33.58 -48.05 -7.33
N ASN A 734 32.99 -47.93 -6.14
CA ASN A 734 33.41 -48.70 -4.98
C ASN A 734 33.11 -50.19 -5.25
N PRO A 735 34.11 -51.09 -5.28
CA PRO A 735 33.86 -52.52 -5.50
C PRO A 735 32.96 -53.15 -4.42
N ASN A 736 32.77 -52.47 -3.28
CA ASN A 736 31.95 -52.96 -2.18
C ASN A 736 30.46 -52.52 -2.22
N ILE A 737 30.04 -51.68 -3.16
CA ILE A 737 28.64 -51.17 -3.24
C ILE A 737 27.80 -51.92 -4.30
N SER A 738 28.40 -52.75 -5.15
CA SER A 738 27.70 -53.61 -6.12
C SER A 738 26.93 -54.79 -5.49
N ALA A 739 26.93 -54.94 -4.15
CA ALA A 739 26.27 -56.05 -3.46
C ALA A 739 24.84 -55.72 -2.94
N VAL A 740 24.32 -54.49 -3.11
CA VAL A 740 22.97 -54.12 -2.64
C VAL A 740 22.16 -53.48 -3.76
N LYS A 741 21.95 -54.23 -4.85
CA LYS A 741 20.85 -54.04 -5.81
C LYS A 741 20.56 -55.40 -6.49
N ALA A 742 19.69 -56.18 -5.85
CA ALA A 742 18.81 -57.15 -6.49
C ALA A 742 17.39 -56.86 -5.97
#